data_AF-E9EHZ5-F1
#
_entry.id   AF-E9EHZ5-F1
#
_cell.length_a   1.000
_cell.length_b   1.000
_cell.length_c   1.000
_cell.angle_alpha   90.00
_cell.angle_beta   90.00
_cell.angle_gamma   90.00
#
_symmetry.space_group_name_H-M   'P 1'
#
loop_
_entity.id
_entity.type
_entity.pdbx_description
1 polymer ?
#
loop_
_entity_poly.entity_id
_entity_poly.type
_entity_poly.pdbx_seq_one_letter_code
_entity_poly.pdbx_strand_id
1 'polypeptide(L)'
;MQRNDLLHIRSSAAGLPGPYLQENMAPYEILDKIGEAKPRTILLIQGHTEQGDGLKGAMRFPYRKFAIALQRQGSNLVVMCDMHKQPGNAIPRIIAGPVPGNYCYHLVQQPPATMTDLAYRVYCDVFALFSDIVLISVADFGGLERVLSFVCSWVLRRQLQKPKLRTHFVVATDKYCLKDIQFELLATMMADQWTQSVASVKRTISDYTELSVINGSSASPGLVVKLFGLRNHRQAEGLHFTGSDTKILLRAAIAHYTAKPMETFNLVAASRPSWPVPEELGHHIGEFLAACPPEPVDHYPIIASALVMNAFHPGLHSFALNLTFESLYVKHLAAFKQQAGCKGLTDRVRSAFVDIAKYTIGPAVKPRIIHPNNQDSVKGNAIPRIIAGPVPGNYCYHLVQQPPATMTDLAYRVYCDVFALFSDIVLISVADFGGLERVLSFVCSWVLRRQLQKPKLRTHFVVATDKYCLKDIQFELLATMMADQWTQSVASVKRTISDYTELSVINGSSASPGLVVKLFGLRNHRQAEGLHFTGSDTKILLRAAIAHYTAKPMETFNLVAASRPSWPVPEELGHHIGEFLAACPPEPVDHYPIIASALVMNAFHPGLHSFALNLTFESLYVKHLAAFKQQAGCKGLTDRVRSAFVDIAKYTIGPAVKPRITT
;
A
#
# COMPACT_ATOMS: atom_id res chain seq x y z
N MET A 1 30.21 8.80 8.72
CA MET A 1 29.29 7.64 8.83
C MET A 1 28.79 7.33 7.42
N GLN A 2 28.56 6.06 7.03
CA GLN A 2 27.95 5.80 5.72
C GLN A 2 26.46 6.21 5.76
N ARG A 3 25.90 6.65 4.62
CA ARG A 3 24.52 7.19 4.54
C ARG A 3 23.43 6.23 5.04
N ASN A 4 23.72 4.93 5.09
CA ASN A 4 22.76 3.87 5.39
C ASN A 4 22.80 3.36 6.84
N ASP A 5 23.81 3.76 7.63
CA ASP A 5 23.93 3.36 9.05
C ASP A 5 22.89 4.10 9.89
N LEU A 6 21.97 3.38 10.54
CA LEU A 6 20.86 3.92 11.34
C LEU A 6 21.22 4.07 12.82
N LEU A 7 21.66 3.00 13.50
CA LEU A 7 21.94 3.01 14.95
C LEU A 7 23.33 2.50 15.26
N HIS A 8 23.96 3.16 16.23
CA HIS A 8 25.26 2.77 16.81
C HIS A 8 25.21 2.88 18.32
N ILE A 9 25.91 1.99 19.02
CA ILE A 9 26.16 2.16 20.46
C ILE A 9 27.36 3.10 20.64
N ARG A 10 27.21 4.05 21.57
CA ARG A 10 28.26 4.97 21.99
C ARG A 10 28.44 4.92 23.51
N SER A 11 29.69 5.00 23.93
CA SER A 11 30.05 5.17 25.33
C SER A 11 29.95 6.64 25.73
N SER A 12 29.81 6.91 27.03
CA SER A 12 29.79 8.26 27.55
C SER A 12 31.13 8.97 27.34
N ALA A 13 31.07 10.29 27.12
CA ALA A 13 32.23 11.14 27.33
C ALA A 13 32.47 11.35 28.85
N ALA A 14 33.66 11.84 29.22
CA ALA A 14 33.98 12.13 30.61
C ALA A 14 32.94 13.09 31.21
N GLY A 15 32.35 12.72 32.35
CA GLY A 15 31.35 13.53 33.05
C GLY A 15 29.90 13.39 32.54
N LEU A 16 29.63 12.57 31.51
CA LEU A 16 28.27 12.32 31.02
C LEU A 16 27.76 10.92 31.40
N PRO A 17 26.46 10.74 31.68
CA PRO A 17 25.86 9.42 31.87
C PRO A 17 25.92 8.63 30.56
N GLY A 18 25.81 7.30 30.60
CA GLY A 18 25.82 6.45 29.40
C GLY A 18 25.41 5.01 29.70
N PRO A 19 25.25 4.15 28.68
CA PRO A 19 25.58 4.32 27.26
C PRO A 19 24.48 5.06 26.46
N TYR A 20 24.81 5.43 25.21
CA TYR A 20 23.87 6.06 24.26
C TYR A 20 23.62 5.19 23.03
N LEU A 21 22.42 5.32 22.47
CA LEU A 21 22.15 4.98 21.08
C LEU A 21 22.29 6.26 20.23
N GLN A 22 23.25 6.27 19.31
CA GLN A 22 23.37 7.31 18.29
C GLN A 22 22.52 6.92 17.08
N GLU A 23 21.47 7.68 16.84
CA GLU A 23 20.55 7.55 15.71
C GLU A 23 20.93 8.53 14.61
N ASN A 24 21.14 8.03 13.40
CA ASN A 24 21.41 8.83 12.21
C ASN A 24 20.11 9.07 11.45
N MET A 25 19.81 10.31 11.07
CA MET A 25 18.60 10.64 10.33
C MET A 25 18.68 10.29 8.85
N ALA A 26 19.87 10.16 8.26
CA ALA A 26 20.05 9.96 6.82
C ALA A 26 19.39 8.67 6.26
N PRO A 27 19.45 7.50 6.92
CA PRO A 27 18.86 6.27 6.40
C PRO A 27 17.33 6.30 6.32
N TYR A 28 16.67 7.21 7.06
CA TYR A 28 15.21 7.38 6.97
C TYR A 28 14.75 7.86 5.59
N GLU A 29 15.64 8.44 4.78
CA GLU A 29 15.33 8.77 3.38
C GLU A 29 14.86 7.53 2.62
N ILE A 30 15.36 6.33 2.94
CA ILE A 30 14.91 5.08 2.33
C ILE A 30 13.40 4.87 2.55
N LEU A 31 12.91 5.20 3.75
CA LEU A 31 11.51 5.10 4.12
C LEU A 31 10.68 6.21 3.45
N ASP A 32 11.24 7.41 3.29
CA ASP A 32 10.61 8.49 2.52
C ASP A 32 10.42 8.10 1.04
N LYS A 33 11.40 7.39 0.46
CA LYS A 33 11.34 6.86 -0.92
C LYS A 33 10.36 5.70 -1.09
N ILE A 34 10.11 4.95 -0.02
CA ILE A 34 9.04 3.94 0.02
C ILE A 34 7.67 4.64 0.08
N GLY A 35 7.56 5.72 0.86
CA GLY A 35 6.35 6.54 0.97
C GLY A 35 5.14 5.71 1.43
N GLU A 36 4.05 5.79 0.69
CA GLU A 36 2.79 5.10 1.00
C GLU A 36 2.80 3.60 0.65
N ALA A 37 3.86 3.10 0.01
CA ALA A 37 4.01 1.67 -0.20
C ALA A 37 4.28 0.94 1.13
N LYS A 38 3.82 -0.31 1.24
CA LYS A 38 4.02 -1.15 2.42
C LYS A 38 5.15 -2.14 2.16
N PRO A 39 6.39 -1.87 2.64
CA PRO A 39 7.53 -2.71 2.35
C PRO A 39 7.45 -4.00 3.17
N ARG A 40 8.06 -5.06 2.66
CA ARG A 40 8.31 -6.26 3.47
C ARG A 40 9.61 -6.08 4.23
N THR A 41 9.60 -6.26 5.52
CA THR A 41 10.77 -5.98 6.36
C THR A 41 11.47 -7.27 6.77
N ILE A 42 12.73 -7.39 6.39
CA ILE A 42 13.60 -8.51 6.74
C ILE A 42 14.63 -8.00 7.75
N LEU A 43 14.60 -8.54 8.97
CA LEU A 43 15.65 -8.34 9.95
C LEU A 43 16.76 -9.34 9.68
N LEU A 44 17.89 -8.82 9.21
CA LEU A 44 19.06 -9.62 8.87
C LEU A 44 20.09 -9.51 9.98
N ILE A 45 20.23 -10.57 10.78
CA ILE A 45 21.23 -10.67 11.84
C ILE A 45 22.40 -11.49 11.29
N GLN A 46 23.41 -10.77 10.83
CA GLN A 46 24.62 -11.33 10.24
C GLN A 46 25.83 -10.60 10.79
N GLY A 47 26.98 -11.18 10.50
CA GLY A 47 28.26 -10.72 10.97
C GLY A 47 29.18 -10.36 9.83
N HIS A 48 29.99 -9.34 10.06
CA HIS A 48 31.07 -9.04 9.13
C HIS A 48 32.19 -10.10 9.24
N THR A 49 32.15 -11.13 8.40
CA THR A 49 33.35 -11.93 8.10
C THR A 49 33.84 -11.57 6.69
N GLU A 50 35.09 -11.15 6.57
CA GLU A 50 35.72 -10.82 5.27
C GLU A 50 35.81 -12.04 4.33
N GLN A 51 35.50 -13.25 4.82
CA GLN A 51 35.63 -14.54 4.11
C GLN A 51 34.38 -15.45 4.11
N GLY A 52 33.16 -14.98 4.43
CA GLY A 52 31.98 -15.86 4.48
C GLY A 52 31.17 -15.97 3.18
N ASP A 53 31.30 -17.07 2.41
CA ASP A 53 30.72 -17.27 1.07
C ASP A 53 29.21 -17.62 0.99
N GLY A 54 28.49 -17.75 2.10
CA GLY A 54 27.15 -18.33 2.09
C GLY A 54 26.04 -17.49 1.43
N LEU A 55 25.80 -16.26 1.91
CA LEU A 55 24.71 -15.40 1.42
C LEU A 55 25.12 -14.40 0.32
N LYS A 56 26.34 -14.53 -0.23
CA LYS A 56 27.01 -13.52 -1.09
C LYS A 56 26.33 -13.21 -2.43
N GLY A 57 25.43 -14.05 -2.93
CA GLY A 57 24.88 -13.89 -4.29
C GLY A 57 23.82 -12.79 -4.42
N ALA A 58 23.01 -12.56 -3.39
CA ALA A 58 21.79 -11.75 -3.53
C ALA A 58 21.85 -10.38 -2.85
N MET A 59 22.67 -10.20 -1.80
CA MET A 59 22.63 -9.01 -0.91
C MET A 59 24.03 -8.52 -0.54
N ARG A 60 24.81 -8.03 -1.52
CA ARG A 60 26.09 -7.35 -1.26
C ARG A 60 25.85 -5.87 -1.02
N PHE A 61 26.11 -5.41 0.20
CA PHE A 61 25.89 -4.02 0.55
C PHE A 61 27.02 -3.43 1.38
N PRO A 62 27.45 -2.18 1.11
CA PRO A 62 28.39 -1.48 1.95
C PRO A 62 27.67 -1.03 3.23
N TYR A 63 28.09 -1.53 4.39
CA TYR A 63 27.68 -1.03 5.71
C TYR A 63 28.88 -1.07 6.68
N ARG A 64 28.89 -0.22 7.71
CA ARG A 64 29.95 -0.24 8.73
C ARG A 64 29.75 -1.38 9.72
N LYS A 65 30.87 -1.98 10.15
CA LYS A 65 30.95 -2.92 11.29
C LYS A 65 30.26 -2.31 12.52
N PHE A 66 29.53 -3.13 13.28
CA PHE A 66 28.93 -2.79 14.59
C PHE A 66 27.74 -1.81 14.56
N ALA A 67 26.96 -1.79 13.48
CA ALA A 67 25.81 -0.91 13.32
C ALA A 67 24.50 -1.67 13.10
N ILE A 68 23.39 -0.94 13.19
CA ILE A 68 22.15 -1.31 12.49
C ILE A 68 22.03 -0.41 11.27
N ALA A 69 21.77 -0.98 10.09
CA ALA A 69 21.63 -0.24 8.84
C ALA A 69 20.28 -0.54 8.15
N LEU A 70 19.76 0.46 7.43
CA LEU A 70 18.56 0.29 6.60
C LEU A 70 18.94 0.19 5.13
N GLN A 71 18.25 -0.68 4.42
CA GLN A 71 18.46 -0.90 3.00
C GLN A 71 17.18 -1.26 2.26
N ARG A 72 17.08 -0.82 1.01
CA ARG A 72 16.00 -1.23 0.10
C ARG A 72 16.52 -2.23 -0.93
N GLN A 73 15.80 -3.33 -1.08
CA GLN A 73 16.00 -4.31 -2.15
C GLN A 73 14.66 -4.58 -2.83
N GLY A 74 14.43 -3.95 -3.98
CA GLY A 74 13.13 -4.00 -4.66
C GLY A 74 12.01 -3.43 -3.77
N SER A 75 11.04 -4.28 -3.42
CA SER A 75 9.93 -3.96 -2.51
C SER A 75 10.20 -4.32 -1.04
N ASN A 76 11.38 -4.85 -0.73
CA ASN A 76 11.76 -5.23 0.62
C ASN A 76 12.60 -4.13 1.29
N LEU A 77 12.33 -3.90 2.57
CA LEU A 77 13.19 -3.21 3.51
C LEU A 77 14.05 -4.26 4.23
N VAL A 78 15.35 -4.11 4.20
CA VAL A 78 16.30 -4.98 4.88
C VAL A 78 16.94 -4.19 6.00
N VAL A 79 16.81 -4.70 7.22
CA VAL A 79 17.40 -4.14 8.43
C VAL A 79 18.60 -4.99 8.81
N MET A 80 19.80 -4.51 8.53
CA MET A 80 21.04 -5.24 8.78
C MET A 80 21.51 -5.00 10.20
N CYS A 81 21.75 -6.05 10.98
CA CYS A 81 22.01 -6.00 12.41
C CYS A 81 23.35 -6.64 12.76
N ASP A 82 24.38 -5.80 12.97
CA ASP A 82 25.74 -6.22 13.35
C ASP A 82 26.21 -5.59 14.68
N MET A 83 25.37 -4.74 15.28
CA MET A 83 25.65 -4.01 16.54
C MET A 83 26.05 -4.91 17.72
N HIS A 84 25.54 -6.15 17.81
CA HIS A 84 25.86 -7.11 18.87
C HIS A 84 27.34 -7.57 18.89
N LYS A 85 28.07 -7.36 17.80
CA LYS A 85 29.48 -7.73 17.67
C LYS A 85 30.45 -6.68 18.22
N GLN A 86 29.95 -5.54 18.67
CA GLN A 86 30.80 -4.46 19.14
C GLN A 86 31.61 -4.90 20.38
N PRO A 87 32.95 -4.90 20.32
CA PRO A 87 33.77 -5.24 21.47
C PRO A 87 33.56 -4.20 22.57
N GLY A 88 33.33 -4.65 23.82
CA GLY A 88 33.03 -3.76 24.94
C GLY A 88 34.13 -2.72 25.22
N ASN A 89 35.39 -3.05 24.93
CA ASN A 89 36.55 -2.17 25.07
C ASN A 89 36.76 -1.21 23.87
N ALA A 90 36.05 -1.39 22.76
CA ALA A 90 36.22 -0.62 21.52
C ALA A 90 35.02 0.28 21.19
N ILE A 91 34.18 0.61 22.17
CA ILE A 91 32.98 1.43 21.97
C ILE A 91 33.38 2.90 21.80
N PRO A 92 33.12 3.52 20.64
CA PRO A 92 33.44 4.92 20.42
C PRO A 92 32.68 5.81 21.41
N ARG A 93 33.37 6.79 22.01
CA ARG A 93 32.75 7.79 22.86
C ARG A 93 31.92 8.77 22.03
N ILE A 94 30.86 9.30 22.62
CA ILE A 94 30.20 10.49 22.05
C ILE A 94 31.21 11.64 21.95
N ILE A 95 31.18 12.36 20.84
CA ILE A 95 32.02 13.54 20.63
C ILE A 95 31.19 14.75 21.04
N ALA A 96 31.65 15.50 22.05
CA ALA A 96 31.02 16.75 22.46
C ALA A 96 31.31 17.86 21.43
N GLY A 97 30.30 18.66 21.08
CA GLY A 97 30.39 19.76 20.12
C GLY A 97 29.48 19.61 18.90
N PRO A 98 29.38 20.64 18.04
CA PRO A 98 28.60 20.58 16.81
C PRO A 98 29.22 19.59 15.82
N VAL A 99 28.65 18.38 15.76
CA VAL A 99 29.06 17.37 14.79
C VAL A 99 28.29 17.59 13.48
N PRO A 100 28.95 17.71 12.32
CA PRO A 100 28.26 17.76 11.04
C PRO A 100 27.46 16.47 10.80
N GLY A 101 26.14 16.60 10.75
CA GLY A 101 25.20 15.50 10.48
C GLY A 101 23.99 15.55 11.38
N ASN A 102 22.83 15.18 10.83
CA ASN A 102 21.58 15.11 11.56
C ASN A 102 21.56 13.84 12.42
N TYR A 103 22.15 13.90 13.62
CA TYR A 103 22.15 12.81 14.60
C TYR A 103 21.28 13.13 15.81
N CYS A 104 20.60 12.10 16.34
CA CYS A 104 19.96 12.14 17.65
C CYS A 104 20.71 11.20 18.59
N TYR A 105 21.01 11.65 19.81
CA TYR A 105 21.63 10.81 20.84
C TYR A 105 20.61 10.50 21.91
N HIS A 106 20.40 9.21 22.17
CA HIS A 106 19.43 8.72 23.14
C HIS A 106 20.15 8.07 24.31
N LEU A 107 20.04 8.66 25.50
CA LEU A 107 20.57 8.06 26.72
C LEU A 107 19.75 6.81 27.06
N VAL A 108 20.40 5.66 27.18
CA VAL A 108 19.74 4.42 27.59
C VAL A 108 19.58 4.45 29.11
N GLN A 109 18.36 4.68 29.58
CA GLN A 109 18.01 4.53 30.99
C GLN A 109 18.17 3.07 31.38
N GLN A 110 18.74 2.76 32.55
CA GLN A 110 18.87 1.38 33.06
C GLN A 110 19.46 0.39 32.02
N PRO A 111 20.69 0.63 31.51
CA PRO A 111 21.29 -0.23 30.50
C PRO A 111 21.50 -1.65 31.03
N PRO A 112 21.42 -2.68 30.16
CA PRO A 112 21.78 -4.04 30.56
C PRO A 112 23.28 -4.15 30.87
N ALA A 113 23.65 -5.25 31.54
CA ALA A 113 25.02 -5.51 31.98
C ALA A 113 26.04 -5.53 30.83
N THR A 114 25.63 -6.00 29.64
CA THR A 114 26.51 -6.08 28.46
C THR A 114 25.95 -5.33 27.25
N MET A 115 26.83 -4.87 26.35
CA MET A 115 26.40 -4.21 25.11
C MET A 115 25.79 -5.18 24.10
N THR A 116 26.21 -6.45 24.14
CA THR A 116 25.59 -7.50 23.35
C THR A 116 24.12 -7.67 23.78
N ASP A 117 23.84 -7.66 25.09
CA ASP A 117 22.46 -7.67 25.58
C ASP A 117 21.71 -6.41 25.16
N LEU A 118 22.35 -5.23 25.19
CA LEU A 118 21.74 -3.99 24.70
C LEU A 118 21.34 -4.13 23.23
N ALA A 119 22.21 -4.68 22.38
CA ALA A 119 21.90 -4.90 20.98
C ALA A 119 20.76 -5.91 20.79
N TYR A 120 20.76 -7.03 21.51
CA TYR A 120 19.68 -8.00 21.46
C TYR A 120 18.35 -7.41 21.89
N ARG A 121 18.32 -6.61 22.96
CA ARG A 121 17.13 -5.91 23.39
C ARG A 121 16.62 -4.93 22.34
N VAL A 122 17.50 -4.17 21.69
CA VAL A 122 17.10 -3.30 20.58
C VAL A 122 16.50 -4.11 19.42
N TYR A 123 17.08 -5.25 19.05
CA TYR A 123 16.51 -6.11 18.01
C TYR A 123 15.11 -6.62 18.40
N CYS A 124 14.96 -7.10 19.64
CA CYS A 124 13.73 -7.69 20.18
C CYS A 124 12.62 -6.67 20.45
N ASP A 125 12.94 -5.50 20.99
CA ASP A 125 11.96 -4.57 21.54
C ASP A 125 11.62 -3.43 20.55
N VAL A 126 12.54 -3.12 19.63
CA VAL A 126 12.33 -2.09 18.61
C VAL A 126 12.04 -2.72 17.24
N PHE A 127 13.02 -3.41 16.64
CA PHE A 127 12.94 -3.78 15.21
C PHE A 127 11.98 -4.92 14.91
N ALA A 128 11.84 -5.84 15.84
CA ALA A 128 10.88 -6.93 15.80
C ALA A 128 9.42 -6.46 15.56
N LEU A 129 9.03 -5.27 16.04
CA LEU A 129 7.70 -4.71 15.79
C LEU A 129 7.43 -4.45 14.31
N PHE A 130 8.49 -4.19 13.54
CA PHE A 130 8.43 -3.82 12.13
C PHE A 130 8.82 -4.97 11.20
N SER A 131 9.39 -6.05 11.74
CA SER A 131 9.97 -7.15 10.97
C SER A 131 8.96 -8.25 10.65
N ASP A 132 8.94 -8.70 9.40
CA ASP A 132 8.15 -9.84 8.95
C ASP A 132 8.91 -11.16 9.14
N ILE A 133 10.23 -11.12 8.92
CA ILE A 133 11.14 -12.26 9.05
C ILE A 133 12.41 -11.83 9.79
N VAL A 134 12.95 -12.73 10.61
CA VAL A 134 14.28 -12.61 11.21
C VAL A 134 15.18 -13.70 10.63
N LEU A 135 16.20 -13.30 9.86
CA LEU A 135 17.19 -14.20 9.30
C LEU A 135 18.45 -14.14 10.16
N ILE A 136 18.91 -15.29 10.67
CA ILE A 136 20.08 -15.39 11.55
C ILE A 136 21.08 -16.37 10.96
N SER A 137 22.33 -15.94 10.79
CA SER A 137 23.43 -16.82 10.40
C SER A 137 24.08 -17.43 11.65
N VAL A 138 24.07 -18.77 11.77
CA VAL A 138 24.67 -19.47 12.93
C VAL A 138 26.17 -19.20 13.03
N ALA A 139 26.86 -19.24 11.90
CA ALA A 139 28.30 -19.00 11.85
C ALA A 139 28.63 -17.58 12.31
N ASP A 140 27.84 -16.61 11.89
CA ASP A 140 28.11 -15.21 12.19
C ASP A 140 27.63 -14.78 13.57
N PHE A 141 26.57 -15.39 14.10
CA PHE A 141 26.03 -15.03 15.42
C PHE A 141 26.88 -15.61 16.57
N GLY A 142 27.89 -16.42 16.25
CA GLY A 142 28.81 -17.01 17.22
C GLY A 142 28.41 -18.40 17.70
N GLY A 143 27.70 -19.17 16.87
CA GLY A 143 27.32 -20.55 17.15
C GLY A 143 25.84 -20.75 17.48
N LEU A 144 25.40 -22.01 17.47
CA LEU A 144 23.98 -22.38 17.67
C LEU A 144 23.47 -21.98 19.06
N GLU A 145 24.27 -22.22 20.10
CA GLU A 145 23.92 -21.89 21.49
C GLU A 145 23.48 -20.43 21.65
N ARG A 146 24.22 -19.48 21.06
CA ARG A 146 23.87 -18.06 21.09
C ARG A 146 22.57 -17.78 20.34
N VAL A 147 22.38 -18.40 19.17
CA VAL A 147 21.13 -18.26 18.39
C VAL A 147 19.94 -18.73 19.23
N LEU A 148 20.06 -19.89 19.88
CA LEU A 148 19.00 -20.43 20.72
C LEU A 148 18.71 -19.54 21.92
N SER A 149 19.74 -19.08 22.64
CA SER A 149 19.59 -18.13 23.76
C SER A 149 18.89 -16.83 23.33
N PHE A 150 19.24 -16.30 22.15
CA PHE A 150 18.57 -15.14 21.58
C PHE A 150 17.10 -15.41 21.24
N VAL A 151 16.79 -16.54 20.62
CA VAL A 151 15.39 -16.92 20.30
C VAL A 151 14.58 -17.15 21.59
N CYS A 152 15.14 -17.80 22.61
CA CYS A 152 14.52 -17.93 23.93
C CYS A 152 14.19 -16.54 24.52
N SER A 153 15.19 -15.65 24.55
CA SER A 153 15.02 -14.28 25.03
C SER A 153 13.95 -13.51 24.24
N TRP A 154 13.89 -13.71 22.93
CA TRP A 154 12.87 -13.13 22.07
C TRP A 154 11.47 -13.62 22.44
N VAL A 155 11.28 -14.93 22.61
CA VAL A 155 9.98 -15.52 23.00
C VAL A 155 9.52 -14.99 24.35
N LEU A 156 10.41 -15.00 25.35
CA LEU A 156 10.10 -14.52 26.70
C LEU A 156 9.68 -13.05 26.70
N ARG A 157 10.38 -12.20 25.95
CA ARG A 157 10.02 -10.78 25.82
C ARG A 157 8.71 -10.59 25.08
N ARG A 158 8.48 -11.38 24.03
CA ARG A 158 7.26 -11.29 23.20
C ARG A 158 6.02 -11.75 23.94
N GLN A 159 6.14 -12.64 24.93
CA GLN A 159 5.05 -12.99 25.84
C GLN A 159 4.49 -11.79 26.62
N LEU A 160 5.34 -10.80 26.90
CA LEU A 160 4.96 -9.60 27.64
C LEU A 160 4.34 -8.52 26.74
N GLN A 161 4.49 -8.63 25.42
CA GLN A 161 4.05 -7.62 24.46
C GLN A 161 2.69 -7.95 23.83
N LYS A 162 1.90 -6.91 23.55
CA LYS A 162 0.69 -6.99 22.73
C LYS A 162 0.87 -6.13 21.47
N PRO A 163 0.37 -6.57 20.29
CA PRO A 163 -0.29 -7.86 20.03
C PRO A 163 0.66 -9.05 20.13
N LYS A 164 0.10 -10.25 20.32
CA LYS A 164 0.88 -11.49 20.25
C LYS A 164 1.37 -11.67 18.82
N LEU A 165 2.67 -11.46 18.62
CA LEU A 165 3.28 -11.53 17.29
C LEU A 165 4.11 -12.78 17.14
N ARG A 166 3.68 -13.65 16.23
CA ARG A 166 4.47 -14.79 15.80
C ARG A 166 5.58 -14.33 14.86
N THR A 167 6.82 -14.60 15.24
CA THR A 167 8.02 -14.24 14.46
C THR A 167 8.51 -15.44 13.67
N HIS A 168 8.77 -15.26 12.38
CA HIS A 168 9.40 -16.30 11.58
C HIS A 168 10.92 -16.14 11.59
N PHE A 169 11.59 -17.14 12.15
CA PHE A 169 13.04 -17.25 12.19
C PHE A 169 13.53 -18.14 11.06
N VAL A 170 14.42 -17.59 10.23
CA VAL A 170 15.17 -18.34 9.22
C VAL A 170 16.59 -18.50 9.72
N VAL A 171 16.96 -19.71 10.09
CA VAL A 171 18.30 -20.03 10.59
C VAL A 171 19.14 -20.54 9.42
N ALA A 172 20.18 -19.78 9.07
CA ALA A 172 21.13 -20.16 8.04
C ALA A 172 22.28 -20.98 8.64
N THR A 173 22.35 -22.25 8.25
CA THR A 173 23.38 -23.19 8.72
C THR A 173 23.51 -24.41 7.81
N ASP A 174 24.72 -24.92 7.70
CA ASP A 174 25.05 -26.12 6.92
C ASP A 174 25.18 -27.35 7.83
N LYS A 175 25.14 -27.15 9.16
CA LYS A 175 25.49 -28.18 10.16
C LYS A 175 24.28 -28.80 10.84
N TYR A 176 23.16 -28.08 10.93
CA TYR A 176 22.01 -28.48 11.73
C TYR A 176 20.76 -28.53 10.87
N CYS A 177 19.89 -29.51 11.10
CA CYS A 177 18.56 -29.53 10.49
C CYS A 177 17.51 -28.86 11.39
N LEU A 178 16.30 -28.65 10.85
CA LEU A 178 15.21 -28.03 11.59
C LEU A 178 14.85 -28.79 12.88
N LYS A 179 14.90 -30.13 12.85
CA LYS A 179 14.58 -30.96 14.02
C LYS A 179 15.58 -30.76 15.15
N ASP A 180 16.87 -30.65 14.81
CA ASP A 180 17.94 -30.43 15.79
C ASP A 180 17.72 -29.08 16.48
N ILE A 181 17.50 -28.02 15.70
CA ILE A 181 17.27 -26.67 16.24
C ILE A 181 16.01 -26.62 17.09
N GLN A 182 14.92 -27.28 16.69
CA GLN A 182 13.70 -27.34 17.48
C GLN A 182 13.87 -28.09 18.80
N PHE A 183 14.62 -29.20 18.79
CA PHE A 183 14.93 -29.97 19.98
C PHE A 183 15.80 -29.17 20.95
N GLU A 184 16.87 -28.56 20.46
CA GLU A 184 17.80 -27.77 21.28
C GLU A 184 17.14 -26.48 21.81
N LEU A 185 16.27 -25.83 21.02
CA LEU A 185 15.50 -24.70 21.50
C LEU A 185 14.57 -25.09 22.65
N LEU A 186 13.90 -26.24 22.52
CA LEU A 186 13.05 -26.76 23.58
C LEU A 186 13.86 -27.07 24.84
N ALA A 187 15.02 -27.74 24.69
CA ALA A 187 15.90 -28.04 25.82
C ALA A 187 16.38 -26.77 26.51
N THR A 188 16.78 -25.76 25.73
CA THR A 188 17.22 -24.45 26.24
C THR A 188 16.10 -23.75 27.01
N MET A 189 14.88 -23.69 26.44
CA MET A 189 13.74 -23.04 27.13
C MET A 189 13.27 -23.81 28.38
N MET A 190 13.35 -25.14 28.36
CA MET A 190 13.05 -25.97 29.52
C MET A 190 14.05 -25.72 30.66
N ALA A 191 15.32 -25.46 30.33
CA ALA A 191 16.34 -25.09 31.30
C ALA A 191 16.12 -23.70 31.91
N ASP A 192 15.39 -22.80 31.27
CA ASP A 192 15.05 -21.48 31.81
C ASP A 192 13.68 -21.44 32.49
N GLN A 193 12.78 -22.40 32.21
CA GLN A 193 11.40 -22.46 32.72
C GLN A 193 11.11 -23.75 33.49
N TRP A 194 11.92 -24.05 34.53
CA TRP A 194 11.91 -25.29 35.32
C TRP A 194 10.54 -25.73 35.89
N THR A 195 9.53 -24.86 35.92
CA THR A 195 8.20 -25.14 36.49
C THR A 195 7.12 -25.48 35.47
N GLN A 196 7.40 -25.39 34.16
CA GLN A 196 6.42 -25.65 33.11
C GLN A 196 6.58 -27.05 32.49
N SER A 197 5.47 -27.65 32.07
CA SER A 197 5.49 -28.92 31.33
C SER A 197 6.11 -28.75 29.93
N VAL A 198 6.71 -29.82 29.39
CA VAL A 198 7.24 -29.84 28.01
C VAL A 198 6.19 -29.43 26.98
N ALA A 199 4.92 -29.83 27.19
CA ALA A 199 3.82 -29.46 26.31
C ALA A 199 3.53 -27.94 26.36
N SER A 200 3.63 -27.33 27.54
CA SER A 200 3.45 -25.89 27.73
C SER A 200 4.55 -25.07 27.05
N VAL A 201 5.82 -25.52 27.17
CA VAL A 201 6.95 -24.86 26.50
C VAL A 201 6.87 -25.02 24.99
N LYS A 202 6.54 -26.21 24.48
CA LYS A 202 6.29 -26.42 23.04
C LYS A 202 5.18 -25.51 22.50
N ARG A 203 4.07 -25.38 23.23
CA ARG A 203 2.98 -24.47 22.85
C ARG A 203 3.47 -23.02 22.84
N THR A 204 4.19 -22.60 23.87
CA THR A 204 4.81 -21.27 23.92
C THR A 204 5.70 -20.99 22.72
N ILE A 205 6.62 -21.90 22.39
CA ILE A 205 7.50 -21.76 21.22
C ILE A 205 6.66 -21.60 19.95
N SER A 206 5.64 -22.45 19.78
CA SER A 206 4.76 -22.41 18.60
C SER A 206 3.94 -21.13 18.50
N ASP A 207 3.48 -20.58 19.62
CA ASP A 207 2.64 -19.38 19.66
C ASP A 207 3.42 -18.12 19.23
N TYR A 208 4.72 -18.05 19.56
CA TYR A 208 5.55 -16.86 19.31
C TYR A 208 6.57 -17.03 18.19
N THR A 209 6.84 -18.26 17.74
CA THR A 209 7.84 -18.52 16.69
C THR A 209 7.37 -19.47 15.62
N GLU A 210 7.97 -19.31 14.45
CA GLU A 210 8.02 -20.31 13.39
C GLU A 210 9.46 -20.42 12.93
N LEU A 211 9.97 -21.65 12.78
CA LEU A 211 11.37 -21.89 12.44
C LEU A 211 11.47 -22.50 11.05
N SER A 212 12.40 -21.98 10.27
CA SER A 212 12.89 -22.61 9.05
C SER A 212 14.41 -22.61 9.02
N VAL A 213 14.97 -23.59 8.32
CA VAL A 213 16.43 -23.73 8.17
C VAL A 213 16.76 -23.65 6.69
N ILE A 214 17.79 -22.88 6.36
CA ILE A 214 18.37 -22.84 5.02
C ILE A 214 19.83 -23.20 5.07
N ASN A 215 20.28 -23.88 4.02
CA ASN A 215 21.70 -24.09 3.80
C ASN A 215 22.35 -22.73 3.54
N GLY A 216 23.37 -22.39 4.31
CA GLY A 216 24.07 -21.12 4.26
C GLY A 216 24.61 -20.82 2.88
N SER A 217 24.93 -21.84 2.08
CA SER A 217 25.46 -21.75 0.70
C SER A 217 24.40 -21.66 -0.41
N SER A 218 23.08 -21.80 -0.13
CA SER A 218 22.04 -21.73 -1.16
C SER A 218 20.81 -20.91 -0.73
N ALA A 219 20.75 -19.67 -1.21
CA ALA A 219 19.54 -18.85 -1.10
C ALA A 219 18.55 -19.25 -2.21
N SER A 220 17.72 -20.26 -1.95
CA SER A 220 16.77 -20.74 -2.96
C SER A 220 15.56 -19.79 -3.14
N PRO A 221 14.99 -19.70 -4.36
CA PRO A 221 13.73 -18.98 -4.64
C PRO A 221 12.53 -19.43 -3.79
N GLY A 222 12.57 -20.64 -3.23
CA GLY A 222 11.54 -21.18 -2.33
C GLY A 222 11.45 -20.46 -0.98
N LEU A 223 12.52 -19.79 -0.54
CA LEU A 223 12.50 -18.91 0.62
C LEU A 223 11.48 -17.79 0.37
N VAL A 224 11.59 -17.10 -0.77
CA VAL A 224 10.75 -15.94 -1.15
C VAL A 224 9.27 -16.29 -1.18
N VAL A 225 8.89 -17.49 -1.65
CA VAL A 225 7.50 -17.99 -1.66
C VAL A 225 6.96 -18.23 -0.24
N LYS A 226 7.76 -18.81 0.66
CA LYS A 226 7.39 -18.95 2.09
C LYS A 226 7.26 -17.58 2.79
N LEU A 227 8.04 -16.57 2.38
CA LEU A 227 7.93 -15.19 2.91
C LEU A 227 6.55 -14.55 2.64
N PHE A 228 5.78 -15.01 1.62
CA PHE A 228 4.46 -14.45 1.34
C PHE A 228 3.39 -14.86 2.36
N GLY A 229 3.45 -16.09 2.91
CA GLY A 229 2.44 -16.59 3.84
C GLY A 229 2.44 -15.83 5.18
N LEU A 230 3.63 -15.44 5.64
CA LEU A 230 3.86 -14.78 6.93
C LEU A 230 3.38 -13.32 6.95
N ARG A 231 3.50 -12.64 5.81
CA ARG A 231 2.95 -11.31 5.58
C ARG A 231 1.45 -11.25 5.84
N ASN A 232 0.71 -12.31 5.49
CA ASN A 232 -0.74 -12.34 5.64
C ASN A 232 -1.17 -12.27 7.11
N HIS A 233 -0.38 -12.83 8.03
CA HIS A 233 -0.69 -12.80 9.46
C HIS A 233 -0.54 -11.39 10.03
N ARG A 234 0.61 -10.73 9.78
CA ARG A 234 0.84 -9.33 10.20
C ARG A 234 -0.14 -8.36 9.53
N GLN A 235 -0.51 -8.62 8.28
CA GLN A 235 -1.53 -7.83 7.59
C GLN A 235 -2.91 -7.99 8.25
N ALA A 236 -3.29 -9.20 8.69
CA ALA A 236 -4.55 -9.44 9.39
C ALA A 236 -4.62 -8.70 10.74
N GLU A 237 -3.49 -8.55 11.43
CA GLU A 237 -3.38 -7.76 12.67
C GLU A 237 -3.27 -6.25 12.43
N GLY A 238 -3.23 -5.80 11.17
CA GLY A 238 -3.04 -4.39 10.84
C GLY A 238 -1.64 -3.89 11.18
N LEU A 239 -0.60 -4.71 11.03
CA LEU A 239 0.80 -4.36 11.35
C LEU A 239 1.68 -4.21 10.10
N HIS A 240 1.03 -3.96 8.97
CA HIS A 240 1.68 -3.71 7.70
C HIS A 240 1.65 -2.20 7.43
N PHE A 241 2.75 -1.55 7.82
CA PHE A 241 2.94 -0.10 7.83
C PHE A 241 3.41 0.40 6.46
N THR A 242 3.07 1.64 6.14
CA THR A 242 3.71 2.35 5.01
C THR A 242 5.17 2.68 5.36
N GLY A 243 5.97 3.10 4.38
CA GLY A 243 7.28 3.69 4.63
C GLY A 243 7.20 4.90 5.57
N SER A 244 6.24 5.78 5.31
CA SER A 244 5.92 6.96 6.14
C SER A 244 5.62 6.57 7.60
N ASP A 245 4.72 5.61 7.81
CA ASP A 245 4.36 5.13 9.15
C ASP A 245 5.54 4.46 9.85
N THR A 246 6.29 3.61 9.12
CA THR A 246 7.47 2.92 9.65
C THR A 246 8.50 3.92 10.15
N LYS A 247 8.74 5.02 9.42
CA LYS A 247 9.66 6.08 9.84
C LYS A 247 9.23 6.70 11.16
N ILE A 248 7.96 7.11 11.29
CA ILE A 248 7.45 7.77 12.49
C ILE A 248 7.49 6.81 13.69
N LEU A 249 6.95 5.60 13.51
CA LEU A 249 6.83 4.61 14.58
C LEU A 249 8.18 4.04 15.01
N LEU A 250 9.13 3.84 14.09
CA LEU A 250 10.47 3.36 14.43
C LEU A 250 11.21 4.37 15.30
N ARG A 251 11.12 5.66 14.97
CA ARG A 251 11.71 6.74 15.78
C ARG A 251 11.10 6.79 17.17
N ALA A 252 9.77 6.71 17.25
CA ALA A 252 9.06 6.65 18.53
C ALA A 252 9.45 5.42 19.36
N ALA A 253 9.64 4.25 18.73
CA ALA A 253 10.06 3.03 19.40
C ALA A 253 11.50 3.12 19.93
N ILE A 254 12.43 3.72 19.17
CA ILE A 254 13.82 3.96 19.63
C ILE A 254 13.84 4.89 20.84
N ALA A 255 13.12 6.02 20.76
CA ALA A 255 13.03 6.99 21.84
C ALA A 255 12.36 6.39 23.09
N HIS A 256 11.27 5.63 22.93
CA HIS A 256 10.60 4.94 24.03
C HIS A 256 11.52 3.91 24.69
N TYR A 257 12.16 3.05 23.90
CA TYR A 257 13.04 2.01 24.44
C TYR A 257 14.18 2.60 25.27
N THR A 258 14.79 3.70 24.81
CA THR A 258 15.89 4.32 25.56
C THR A 258 15.44 5.04 26.82
N ALA A 259 14.26 5.67 26.80
CA ALA A 259 13.68 6.30 27.99
C ALA A 259 13.15 5.28 29.01
N LYS A 260 12.57 4.17 28.55
CA LYS A 260 11.83 3.20 29.37
C LYS A 260 12.00 1.76 28.85
N PRO A 261 13.20 1.16 28.94
CA PRO A 261 13.50 -0.13 28.32
C PRO A 261 12.75 -1.33 28.92
N MET A 262 12.15 -1.15 30.10
CA MET A 262 11.38 -2.20 30.78
C MET A 262 9.86 -2.07 30.51
N GLU A 263 9.41 -0.96 29.91
CA GLU A 263 8.01 -0.75 29.54
C GLU A 263 7.77 -1.18 28.08
N THR A 264 6.65 -1.85 27.82
CA THR A 264 6.29 -2.23 26.46
C THR A 264 5.89 -1.02 25.62
N PHE A 265 6.33 -0.97 24.36
CA PHE A 265 5.97 0.10 23.45
C PHE A 265 4.54 -0.09 22.92
N ASN A 266 3.65 0.87 23.21
CA ASN A 266 2.27 0.84 22.72
C ASN A 266 2.20 1.41 21.29
N LEU A 267 2.29 0.52 20.31
CA LEU A 267 2.30 0.85 18.89
C LEU A 267 1.01 1.57 18.43
N VAL A 268 -0.14 1.20 19.00
CA VAL A 268 -1.44 1.80 18.65
C VAL A 268 -1.55 3.22 19.16
N ALA A 269 -1.08 3.48 20.39
CA ALA A 269 -1.06 4.84 20.92
C ALA A 269 -0.05 5.71 20.16
N ALA A 270 1.14 5.17 19.85
CA ALA A 270 2.20 5.88 19.15
C ALA A 270 1.84 6.25 17.71
N SER A 271 0.91 5.55 17.06
CA SER A 271 0.44 5.88 15.71
C SER A 271 -0.55 7.05 15.67
N ARG A 272 -0.86 7.67 16.82
CA ARG A 272 -1.90 8.70 16.96
C ARG A 272 -1.37 9.99 17.58
N PRO A 273 -0.21 10.53 17.15
CA PRO A 273 0.40 11.69 17.81
C PRO A 273 -0.49 12.94 17.75
N SER A 274 -1.26 13.12 16.67
CA SER A 274 -2.19 14.23 16.49
C SER A 274 -3.60 13.97 17.03
N TRP A 275 -3.86 12.76 17.55
CA TRP A 275 -5.20 12.37 18.02
C TRP A 275 -5.10 11.39 19.23
N PRO A 276 -4.50 11.84 20.35
CA PRO A 276 -4.36 11.01 21.54
C PRO A 276 -5.72 10.69 22.17
N VAL A 277 -5.74 9.67 23.02
CA VAL A 277 -6.91 9.38 23.87
C VAL A 277 -7.01 10.47 24.94
N PRO A 278 -8.18 11.09 25.16
CA PRO A 278 -8.35 12.08 26.23
C PRO A 278 -7.99 11.48 27.60
N GLU A 279 -7.20 12.21 28.40
CA GLU A 279 -6.75 11.73 29.71
C GLU A 279 -7.92 11.48 30.67
N GLU A 280 -8.93 12.36 30.62
CA GLU A 280 -10.14 12.32 31.45
C GLU A 280 -11.27 11.48 30.85
N LEU A 281 -11.00 10.64 29.84
CA LEU A 281 -12.03 9.81 29.19
C LEU A 281 -12.84 8.97 30.19
N GLY A 282 -12.19 8.41 31.21
CA GLY A 282 -12.86 7.63 32.25
C GLY A 282 -13.83 8.46 33.09
N HIS A 283 -13.50 9.73 33.35
CA HIS A 283 -14.34 10.66 34.09
C HIS A 283 -15.61 11.02 33.30
N HIS A 284 -15.47 11.41 32.03
CA HIS A 284 -16.62 11.74 31.18
C HIS A 284 -17.57 10.57 30.92
N ILE A 285 -17.03 9.35 30.79
CA ILE A 285 -17.87 8.15 30.72
C ILE A 285 -18.67 7.98 32.03
N GLY A 286 -18.06 8.32 33.16
CA GLY A 286 -18.73 8.30 34.46
C GLY A 286 -19.84 9.33 34.60
N GLU A 287 -19.59 10.58 34.21
CA GLU A 287 -20.61 11.63 34.19
C GLU A 287 -21.78 11.25 33.29
N PHE A 288 -21.49 10.71 32.10
CA PHE A 288 -22.52 10.23 31.18
C PHE A 288 -23.37 9.13 31.81
N LEU A 289 -22.75 8.10 32.40
CA LEU A 289 -23.47 7.00 33.04
C LEU A 289 -24.28 7.46 34.26
N ALA A 290 -23.78 8.45 35.03
CA ALA A 290 -24.49 9.03 36.16
C ALA A 290 -25.70 9.88 35.74
N ALA A 291 -25.64 10.50 34.55
CA ALA A 291 -26.72 11.28 33.98
C ALA A 291 -27.80 10.42 33.30
N CYS A 292 -27.53 9.14 33.03
CA CYS A 292 -28.50 8.23 32.42
C CYS A 292 -29.49 7.65 33.45
N PRO A 293 -30.79 7.56 33.12
CA PRO A 293 -31.78 6.96 34.02
C PRO A 293 -31.57 5.44 34.19
N PRO A 294 -31.93 4.85 35.34
CA PRO A 294 -31.61 3.46 35.69
C PRO A 294 -32.38 2.34 34.93
N GLU A 295 -33.22 2.64 33.92
CA GLU A 295 -34.04 1.66 33.17
C GLU A 295 -34.20 2.04 31.66
N PRO A 296 -34.67 1.14 30.77
CA PRO A 296 -34.13 -0.18 30.42
C PRO A 296 -33.15 -0.10 29.23
N VAL A 297 -32.66 1.09 28.87
CA VAL A 297 -31.85 1.30 27.66
C VAL A 297 -30.39 0.89 27.92
N ASP A 298 -29.85 0.01 27.07
CA ASP A 298 -28.42 -0.31 27.11
C ASP A 298 -27.62 0.90 26.60
N HIS A 299 -26.94 1.60 27.52
CA HIS A 299 -26.13 2.79 27.20
C HIS A 299 -24.71 2.45 26.73
N TYR A 300 -24.26 1.19 26.86
CA TYR A 300 -22.91 0.77 26.46
C TYR A 300 -22.63 0.90 24.95
N PRO A 301 -23.59 0.66 24.04
CA PRO A 301 -23.43 0.94 22.61
C PRO A 301 -23.15 2.41 22.28
N ILE A 302 -23.66 3.36 23.06
CA ILE A 302 -23.42 4.80 22.85
C ILE A 302 -21.96 5.13 23.17
N ILE A 303 -21.47 4.67 24.32
CA ILE A 303 -20.06 4.78 24.72
C ILE A 303 -19.18 4.11 23.65
N ALA A 304 -19.52 2.88 23.26
CA ALA A 304 -18.78 2.15 22.23
C ALA A 304 -18.73 2.89 20.89
N SER A 305 -19.83 3.49 20.44
CA SER A 305 -19.88 4.29 19.21
C SER A 305 -18.92 5.50 19.27
N ALA A 306 -18.92 6.25 20.36
CA ALA A 306 -18.01 7.36 20.58
C ALA A 306 -16.53 6.90 20.56
N LEU A 307 -16.24 5.75 21.21
CA LEU A 307 -14.90 5.16 21.19
C LEU A 307 -14.49 4.69 19.79
N VAL A 308 -15.41 4.18 18.95
CA VAL A 308 -15.14 3.81 17.55
C VAL A 308 -14.80 5.04 16.72
N MET A 309 -15.58 6.13 16.86
CA MET A 309 -15.31 7.39 16.17
C MET A 309 -13.95 7.97 16.56
N ASN A 310 -13.57 7.89 17.84
CA ASN A 310 -12.22 8.27 18.26
C ASN A 310 -11.19 7.32 17.65
N ALA A 311 -11.37 6.01 17.76
CA ALA A 311 -10.39 5.00 17.37
C ALA A 311 -10.05 5.00 15.88
N PHE A 312 -11.01 5.28 15.00
CA PHE A 312 -10.84 5.12 13.55
C PHE A 312 -11.04 6.43 12.77
N HIS A 313 -10.42 7.50 13.25
CA HIS A 313 -10.41 8.78 12.55
C HIS A 313 -9.77 8.65 11.15
N PRO A 314 -10.33 9.30 10.10
CA PRO A 314 -9.73 9.31 8.77
C PRO A 314 -8.26 9.74 8.79
N GLY A 315 -7.42 9.01 8.07
CA GLY A 315 -5.97 9.27 7.98
C GLY A 315 -5.13 8.56 9.05
N LEU A 316 -5.73 7.93 10.06
CA LEU A 316 -5.00 7.11 11.02
C LEU A 316 -4.81 5.67 10.51
N HIS A 317 -3.70 5.05 10.92
CA HIS A 317 -3.44 3.64 10.63
C HIS A 317 -4.42 2.74 11.39
N SER A 318 -4.99 1.75 10.70
CA SER A 318 -6.00 0.86 11.26
C SER A 318 -5.37 -0.45 11.77
N PHE A 319 -5.65 -0.77 13.03
CA PHE A 319 -5.24 -1.99 13.71
C PHE A 319 -6.43 -2.92 13.95
N ALA A 320 -6.17 -4.18 14.31
CA ALA A 320 -7.20 -5.12 14.72
C ALA A 320 -8.07 -4.55 15.85
N LEU A 321 -9.40 -4.72 15.75
CA LEU A 321 -10.38 -4.06 16.62
C LEU A 321 -10.15 -4.32 18.12
N ASN A 322 -9.88 -5.58 18.47
CA ASN A 322 -9.59 -5.97 19.85
C ASN A 322 -8.29 -5.33 20.34
N LEU A 323 -7.24 -5.33 19.52
CA LEU A 323 -5.97 -4.70 19.85
C LEU A 323 -6.14 -3.21 20.08
N THR A 324 -6.89 -2.52 19.22
CA THR A 324 -7.18 -1.09 19.36
C THR A 324 -7.89 -0.78 20.68
N PHE A 325 -8.95 -1.54 20.98
CA PHE A 325 -9.71 -1.34 22.21
C PHE A 325 -8.86 -1.61 23.47
N GLU A 326 -8.11 -2.71 23.47
CA GLU A 326 -7.22 -3.09 24.57
C GLU A 326 -6.12 -2.05 24.80
N SER A 327 -5.53 -1.54 23.73
CA SER A 327 -4.40 -0.61 23.80
C SER A 327 -4.80 0.80 24.18
N LEU A 328 -6.03 1.24 23.83
CA LEU A 328 -6.47 2.62 24.01
C LEU A 328 -7.43 2.82 25.19
N TYR A 329 -8.34 1.87 25.47
CA TYR A 329 -9.51 2.18 26.31
C TYR A 329 -9.64 1.33 27.57
N VAL A 330 -9.05 0.12 27.60
CA VAL A 330 -9.21 -0.78 28.76
C VAL A 330 -8.74 -0.13 30.07
N LYS A 331 -7.60 0.57 30.05
CA LYS A 331 -7.07 1.25 31.25
C LYS A 331 -8.04 2.33 31.77
N HIS A 332 -8.61 3.13 30.89
CA HIS A 332 -9.54 4.21 31.26
C HIS A 332 -10.87 3.65 31.80
N LEU A 333 -11.39 2.59 31.18
CA LEU A 333 -12.61 1.92 31.65
C LEU A 333 -12.41 1.16 32.97
N ALA A 334 -11.22 0.59 33.19
CA ALA A 334 -10.88 -0.10 34.43
C ALA A 334 -10.73 0.85 35.62
N ALA A 335 -10.16 2.04 35.41
CA ALA A 335 -10.07 3.09 36.43
C ALA A 335 -11.46 3.51 36.91
N PHE A 336 -12.41 3.69 35.99
CA PHE A 336 -13.79 4.00 36.33
C PHE A 336 -14.52 2.84 37.04
N LYS A 337 -14.29 1.59 36.62
CA LYS A 337 -14.89 0.41 37.28
C LYS A 337 -14.56 0.34 38.78
N GLN A 338 -13.36 0.75 39.18
CA GLN A 338 -12.97 0.82 40.59
C GLN A 338 -13.72 1.90 41.38
N GLN A 339 -14.19 2.96 40.71
CA GLN A 339 -14.90 4.07 41.34
C GLN A 339 -16.44 3.88 41.40
N ALA A 340 -17.04 3.24 40.38
CA ALA A 340 -18.51 3.22 40.22
C ALA A 340 -19.19 1.84 40.40
N GLY A 341 -18.43 0.76 40.64
CA GLY A 341 -19.01 -0.56 40.94
C GLY A 341 -19.74 -1.28 39.79
N CYS A 342 -19.73 -0.75 38.56
CA CYS A 342 -20.37 -1.35 37.39
C CYS A 342 -19.69 -2.66 36.94
N LYS A 343 -20.22 -3.82 37.35
CA LYS A 343 -19.70 -5.13 36.93
C LYS A 343 -19.92 -5.35 35.42
N GLY A 344 -18.88 -5.80 34.72
CA GLY A 344 -18.95 -6.17 33.30
C GLY A 344 -18.90 -5.01 32.30
N LEU A 345 -18.76 -3.75 32.74
CA LEU A 345 -18.72 -2.56 31.88
C LEU A 345 -17.72 -2.71 30.73
N THR A 346 -16.46 -3.01 31.04
CA THR A 346 -15.38 -3.09 30.04
C THR A 346 -15.66 -4.14 28.97
N ASP A 347 -16.22 -5.29 29.33
CA ASP A 347 -16.48 -6.38 28.38
C ASP A 347 -17.73 -6.09 27.53
N ARG A 348 -18.77 -5.48 28.10
CA ARG A 348 -19.97 -5.04 27.36
C ARG A 348 -19.63 -3.94 26.36
N VAL A 349 -18.87 -2.92 26.79
CA VAL A 349 -18.40 -1.85 25.90
C VAL A 349 -17.44 -2.41 24.84
N ARG A 350 -16.57 -3.38 25.19
CA ARG A 350 -15.70 -4.05 24.20
C ARG A 350 -16.52 -4.78 23.13
N SER A 351 -17.52 -5.57 23.54
CA SER A 351 -18.37 -6.30 22.60
C SER A 351 -19.08 -5.34 21.65
N ALA A 352 -19.73 -4.31 22.20
CA ALA A 352 -20.41 -3.29 21.41
C ALA A 352 -19.43 -2.52 20.50
N PHE A 353 -18.23 -2.18 20.99
CA PHE A 353 -17.20 -1.51 20.20
C PHE A 353 -16.78 -2.36 19.01
N VAL A 354 -16.48 -3.63 19.24
CA VAL A 354 -16.05 -4.56 18.18
C VAL A 354 -17.17 -4.72 17.15
N ASP A 355 -18.41 -4.85 17.60
CA ASP A 355 -19.54 -5.03 16.69
C ASP A 355 -19.79 -3.77 15.87
N ILE A 356 -19.91 -2.59 16.50
CA ILE A 356 -20.05 -1.31 15.80
C ILE A 356 -18.89 -1.11 14.82
N ALA A 357 -17.64 -1.29 15.27
CA ALA A 357 -16.45 -1.10 14.45
C ALA A 357 -16.41 -2.03 13.22
N LYS A 358 -16.85 -3.30 13.32
CA LYS A 358 -16.97 -4.19 12.16
C LYS A 358 -17.88 -3.60 11.07
N TYR A 359 -18.96 -2.94 11.47
CA TYR A 359 -19.91 -2.30 10.54
C TYR A 359 -19.40 -0.95 10.02
N THR A 360 -18.69 -0.18 10.84
CA THR A 360 -18.21 1.16 10.47
C THR A 360 -16.94 1.14 9.61
N ILE A 361 -16.06 0.14 9.78
CA ILE A 361 -14.72 0.10 9.13
C ILE A 361 -14.71 -0.88 7.93
N GLY A 362 -15.67 -1.80 7.86
CA GLY A 362 -15.69 -2.90 6.89
C GLY A 362 -14.65 -3.98 7.21
N PRO A 363 -14.80 -5.22 6.70
CA PRO A 363 -13.92 -6.32 7.08
C PRO A 363 -12.50 -6.14 6.52
N ALA A 364 -11.50 -6.33 7.38
CA ALA A 364 -10.18 -6.76 6.94
C ALA A 364 -10.33 -8.10 6.22
N VAL A 365 -9.86 -8.16 4.98
CA VAL A 365 -9.90 -9.34 4.11
C VAL A 365 -9.36 -10.57 4.85
N LYS A 366 -10.22 -11.53 5.20
CA LYS A 366 -9.79 -12.90 5.50
C LYS A 366 -9.36 -13.56 4.19
N PRO A 367 -8.17 -14.17 4.10
CA PRO A 367 -7.85 -15.03 2.97
C PRO A 367 -8.73 -16.27 3.05
N ARG A 368 -9.62 -16.43 2.07
CA ARG A 368 -10.29 -17.71 1.83
C ARG A 368 -9.23 -18.66 1.25
N ILE A 369 -8.66 -19.51 2.10
CA ILE A 369 -7.93 -20.69 1.63
C ILE A 369 -8.98 -21.63 1.07
N ILE A 370 -9.09 -21.68 -0.26
CA ILE A 370 -9.81 -22.75 -0.93
C ILE A 370 -8.87 -23.95 -0.90
N HIS A 371 -9.16 -24.92 -0.03
CA HIS A 371 -8.60 -26.25 -0.19
C HIS A 371 -9.14 -26.84 -1.50
N PRO A 372 -8.29 -27.37 -2.39
CA PRO A 372 -8.73 -28.08 -3.58
C PRO A 372 -9.15 -29.46 -3.13
N ASN A 373 -10.39 -29.59 -2.66
CA ASN A 373 -11.16 -30.84 -2.56
C ASN A 373 -12.53 -30.49 -1.99
N ASN A 374 -13.40 -30.03 -2.87
CA ASN A 374 -14.84 -30.30 -2.81
C ASN A 374 -15.39 -30.00 -4.21
N GLN A 375 -15.32 -31.03 -5.06
CA GLN A 375 -16.23 -31.15 -6.19
C GLN A 375 -17.62 -31.39 -5.60
N ASP A 376 -18.35 -30.33 -5.31
CA ASP A 376 -19.79 -30.39 -5.23
C ASP A 376 -20.38 -29.41 -6.23
N SER A 377 -21.05 -29.99 -7.20
CA SER A 377 -21.76 -29.37 -8.30
C SER A 377 -22.76 -28.32 -7.80
N VAL A 378 -22.51 -27.05 -8.13
CA VAL A 378 -23.58 -26.04 -8.17
C VAL A 378 -23.90 -25.78 -9.63
N LYS A 379 -24.75 -26.65 -10.19
CA LYS A 379 -25.61 -26.30 -11.33
C LYS A 379 -26.73 -25.41 -10.77
N GLY A 380 -26.71 -24.12 -11.11
CA GLY A 380 -27.80 -23.20 -10.76
C GLY A 380 -27.47 -21.76 -11.10
N ASN A 381 -27.96 -21.28 -12.24
CA ASN A 381 -27.98 -19.87 -12.66
C ASN A 381 -28.93 -19.05 -11.77
N ALA A 382 -28.59 -18.85 -10.50
CA ALA A 382 -29.34 -17.97 -9.60
C ALA A 382 -28.50 -16.72 -9.28
N ILE A 383 -28.89 -15.59 -9.86
CA ILE A 383 -28.40 -14.27 -9.48
C ILE A 383 -28.85 -14.02 -8.02
N PRO A 384 -27.97 -13.52 -7.13
CA PRO A 384 -28.40 -13.10 -5.80
C PRO A 384 -29.45 -11.99 -5.93
N ARG A 385 -30.71 -12.27 -5.56
CA ARG A 385 -31.73 -11.23 -5.43
C ARG A 385 -31.39 -10.35 -4.24
N ILE A 386 -31.44 -9.03 -4.43
CA ILE A 386 -31.38 -8.07 -3.32
C ILE A 386 -32.67 -8.24 -2.52
N ILE A 387 -32.59 -8.94 -1.39
CA ILE A 387 -33.66 -8.97 -0.39
C ILE A 387 -33.47 -7.70 0.44
N ALA A 388 -34.52 -6.89 0.56
CA ALA A 388 -34.49 -5.66 1.35
C ALA A 388 -34.12 -6.00 2.81
N GLY A 389 -32.87 -5.70 3.17
CA GLY A 389 -32.24 -5.96 4.46
C GLY A 389 -30.78 -5.46 4.41
N PRO A 390 -30.15 -5.12 5.55
CA PRO A 390 -28.81 -4.58 5.57
C PRO A 390 -27.81 -5.64 5.07
N VAL A 391 -27.29 -5.46 3.85
CA VAL A 391 -26.36 -6.41 3.22
C VAL A 391 -24.94 -6.16 3.76
N PRO A 392 -24.21 -7.19 4.23
CA PRO A 392 -22.89 -7.02 4.84
C PRO A 392 -21.80 -6.72 3.80
N GLY A 393 -21.09 -5.60 4.00
CA GLY A 393 -19.85 -5.22 3.29
C GLY A 393 -19.83 -3.73 2.90
N ASN A 394 -18.64 -3.16 2.67
CA ASN A 394 -18.46 -1.83 2.06
C ASN A 394 -18.79 -1.87 0.56
N TYR A 395 -19.93 -2.44 0.20
CA TYR A 395 -20.42 -2.48 -1.17
C TYR A 395 -21.16 -1.16 -1.43
N CYS A 396 -20.65 -0.35 -2.35
CA CYS A 396 -21.43 0.72 -2.94
C CYS A 396 -22.29 0.08 -4.04
N TYR A 397 -23.59 0.00 -3.81
CA TYR A 397 -24.54 -0.40 -4.86
C TYR A 397 -24.82 0.81 -5.74
N HIS A 398 -24.59 0.63 -7.04
CA HIS A 398 -24.97 1.62 -8.03
C HIS A 398 -26.05 1.01 -8.93
N LEU A 399 -27.18 1.71 -9.04
CA LEU A 399 -28.21 1.36 -9.99
C LEU A 399 -27.77 1.84 -11.37
N VAL A 400 -27.58 0.90 -12.31
CA VAL A 400 -27.29 1.25 -13.70
C VAL A 400 -28.59 1.71 -14.36
N GLN A 401 -28.64 2.99 -14.72
CA GLN A 401 -29.74 3.52 -15.51
C GLN A 401 -29.68 2.92 -16.92
N GLN A 402 -30.76 2.30 -17.40
CA GLN A 402 -30.80 1.60 -18.70
C GLN A 402 -29.79 0.43 -18.82
N PRO A 403 -29.94 -0.63 -18.01
CA PRO A 403 -29.07 -1.79 -18.12
C PRO A 403 -29.25 -2.48 -19.49
N PRO A 404 -28.17 -3.03 -20.08
CA PRO A 404 -28.29 -3.79 -21.32
C PRO A 404 -29.09 -5.08 -21.12
N ALA A 405 -29.56 -5.65 -22.23
CA ALA A 405 -30.46 -6.80 -22.23
C ALA A 405 -29.86 -8.08 -21.60
N THR A 406 -28.53 -8.20 -21.54
CA THR A 406 -27.86 -9.37 -20.97
C THR A 406 -26.79 -8.98 -19.96
N MET A 407 -26.58 -9.84 -18.95
CA MET A 407 -25.52 -9.67 -17.96
C MET A 407 -24.12 -9.72 -18.56
N THR A 408 -23.93 -10.52 -19.62
CA THR A 408 -22.66 -10.58 -20.35
C THR A 408 -22.37 -9.24 -21.03
N ASP A 409 -23.36 -8.64 -21.70
CA ASP A 409 -23.20 -7.30 -22.27
C ASP A 409 -22.90 -6.29 -21.15
N LEU A 410 -23.63 -6.31 -20.02
CA LEU A 410 -23.32 -5.42 -18.90
C LEU A 410 -21.87 -5.55 -18.41
N ALA A 411 -21.38 -6.78 -18.24
CA ALA A 411 -20.00 -7.01 -17.83
C ALA A 411 -19.00 -6.47 -18.86
N TYR A 412 -19.23 -6.73 -20.16
CA TYR A 412 -18.38 -6.22 -21.24
C TYR A 412 -18.34 -4.70 -21.23
N ARG A 413 -19.49 -4.05 -21.10
CA ARG A 413 -19.57 -2.60 -21.02
C ARG A 413 -18.82 -2.04 -19.82
N VAL A 414 -18.97 -2.63 -18.64
CA VAL A 414 -18.22 -2.21 -17.44
C VAL A 414 -16.71 -2.37 -17.66
N TYR A 415 -16.26 -3.47 -18.26
CA TYR A 415 -14.84 -3.65 -18.56
C TYR A 415 -14.33 -2.63 -19.58
N CYS A 416 -15.07 -2.40 -20.67
CA CYS A 416 -14.70 -1.49 -21.75
C CYS A 416 -14.79 0.00 -21.37
N ASP A 417 -15.81 0.38 -20.61
CA ASP A 417 -16.13 1.80 -20.37
C ASP A 417 -15.51 2.32 -19.06
N VAL A 418 -15.32 1.43 -18.08
CA VAL A 418 -14.78 1.79 -16.77
C VAL A 418 -13.34 1.30 -16.63
N PHE A 419 -13.12 -0.02 -16.61
CA PHE A 419 -11.81 -0.59 -16.27
C PHE A 419 -10.75 -0.32 -17.31
N ALA A 420 -11.13 -0.28 -18.58
CA ALA A 420 -10.24 0.02 -19.68
C ALA A 420 -9.44 1.31 -19.46
N LEU A 421 -10.06 2.34 -18.86
CA LEU A 421 -9.40 3.63 -18.60
C LEU A 421 -8.18 3.49 -17.69
N PHE A 422 -8.11 2.42 -16.90
CA PHE A 422 -7.09 2.17 -15.89
C PHE A 422 -6.21 0.94 -16.19
N SER A 423 -6.51 0.20 -17.26
CA SER A 423 -5.81 -1.04 -17.60
C SER A 423 -4.80 -0.84 -18.74
N ASP A 424 -3.57 -1.28 -18.50
CA ASP A 424 -2.50 -1.30 -19.51
C ASP A 424 -2.51 -2.62 -20.28
N ILE A 425 -2.71 -3.71 -19.53
CA ILE A 425 -2.78 -5.07 -20.04
C ILE A 425 -4.08 -5.71 -19.57
N VAL A 426 -4.75 -6.40 -20.49
CA VAL A 426 -5.88 -7.27 -20.20
C VAL A 426 -5.47 -8.70 -20.51
N LEU A 427 -5.33 -9.51 -19.47
CA LEU A 427 -5.03 -10.94 -19.59
C LEU A 427 -6.34 -11.72 -19.62
N ILE A 428 -6.54 -12.51 -20.68
CA ILE A 428 -7.77 -13.28 -20.89
C ILE A 428 -7.40 -14.75 -21.10
N SER A 429 -7.92 -15.61 -20.23
CA SER A 429 -7.85 -17.05 -20.41
C SER A 429 -8.99 -17.52 -21.30
N VAL A 430 -8.68 -18.13 -22.45
CA VAL A 430 -9.72 -18.63 -23.38
C VAL A 430 -10.62 -19.67 -22.72
N ALA A 431 -10.04 -20.51 -21.86
CA ALA A 431 -10.79 -21.53 -21.12
C ALA A 431 -11.79 -20.88 -20.14
N ASP A 432 -11.34 -19.89 -19.37
CA ASP A 432 -12.17 -19.27 -18.32
C ASP A 432 -13.20 -18.29 -18.89
N PHE A 433 -12.91 -17.69 -20.05
CA PHE A 433 -13.79 -16.73 -20.71
C PHE A 433 -14.90 -17.41 -21.55
N GLY A 434 -14.89 -18.75 -21.62
CA GLY A 434 -15.92 -19.54 -22.30
C GLY A 434 -15.67 -19.74 -23.80
N GLY A 435 -14.39 -19.78 -24.22
CA GLY A 435 -13.98 -20.07 -25.60
C GLY A 435 -13.54 -18.84 -26.39
N LEU A 436 -12.91 -19.10 -27.55
CA LEU A 436 -12.29 -18.05 -28.38
C LEU A 436 -13.33 -17.04 -28.89
N GLU A 437 -14.50 -17.51 -29.32
CA GLU A 437 -15.58 -16.66 -29.84
C GLU A 437 -15.98 -15.55 -28.85
N ARG A 438 -16.08 -15.88 -27.55
CA ARG A 438 -16.39 -14.89 -26.52
C ARG A 438 -15.27 -13.88 -26.31
N VAL A 439 -14.02 -14.33 -26.37
CA VAL A 439 -12.84 -13.44 -26.29
C VAL A 439 -12.85 -12.48 -27.47
N LEU A 440 -13.09 -12.98 -28.69
CA LEU A 440 -13.15 -12.15 -29.89
C LEU A 440 -14.29 -11.14 -29.83
N SER A 441 -15.50 -11.57 -29.45
CA SER A 441 -16.65 -10.68 -29.24
C SER A 441 -16.35 -9.58 -28.22
N PHE A 442 -15.67 -9.92 -27.12
CA PHE A 442 -15.26 -8.95 -26.12
C PHE A 442 -14.23 -7.94 -26.66
N VAL A 443 -13.20 -8.41 -27.38
CA VAL A 443 -12.18 -7.54 -27.98
C VAL A 443 -12.81 -6.65 -29.07
N CYS A 444 -13.73 -7.16 -29.88
CA CYS A 444 -14.51 -6.36 -30.84
C CYS A 444 -15.28 -5.25 -30.13
N SER A 445 -16.05 -5.58 -29.08
CA SER A 445 -16.79 -4.62 -28.28
C SER A 445 -15.88 -3.55 -27.67
N TRP A 446 -14.69 -3.96 -27.20
CA TRP A 446 -13.67 -3.05 -26.70
C TRP A 446 -13.21 -2.06 -27.77
N VAL A 447 -12.79 -2.56 -28.94
CA VAL A 447 -12.32 -1.71 -30.06
C VAL A 447 -13.41 -0.72 -30.48
N LEU A 448 -14.65 -1.20 -30.67
CA LEU A 448 -15.78 -0.39 -31.11
C LEU A 448 -16.10 0.74 -30.13
N ARG A 449 -16.17 0.43 -28.83
CA ARG A 449 -16.45 1.45 -27.80
C ARG A 449 -15.31 2.45 -27.64
N ARG A 450 -14.07 1.98 -27.78
CA ARG A 450 -12.88 2.84 -27.66
C ARG A 450 -12.73 3.85 -28.78
N GLN A 451 -13.32 3.60 -29.97
CA GLN A 451 -13.38 4.62 -31.02
C GLN A 451 -14.08 5.91 -30.58
N LEU A 452 -15.04 5.79 -29.67
CA LEU A 452 -15.82 6.92 -29.19
C LEU A 452 -15.14 7.68 -28.05
N GLN A 453 -14.21 7.03 -27.34
CA GLN A 453 -13.58 7.61 -26.16
C GLN A 453 -12.31 8.39 -26.49
N LYS A 454 -12.14 9.53 -25.80
CA LYS A 454 -10.89 10.30 -25.79
C LYS A 454 -10.30 10.29 -24.37
N PRO A 455 -8.99 10.09 -24.20
CA PRO A 455 -7.97 9.85 -25.23
C PRO A 455 -8.05 8.45 -25.87
N LYS A 456 -7.49 8.32 -27.08
CA LYS A 456 -7.32 7.02 -27.75
C LYS A 456 -6.30 6.18 -26.97
N LEU A 457 -6.79 5.26 -26.16
CA LEU A 457 -5.97 4.36 -25.36
C LEU A 457 -5.80 3.04 -26.08
N ARG A 458 -4.55 2.70 -26.40
CA ARG A 458 -4.20 1.38 -26.91
C ARG A 458 -4.07 0.39 -25.75
N THR A 459 -4.86 -0.69 -25.77
CA THR A 459 -4.83 -1.74 -24.75
C THR A 459 -4.09 -2.96 -25.25
N HIS A 460 -3.18 -3.51 -24.45
CA HIS A 460 -2.50 -4.75 -24.80
C HIS A 460 -3.27 -5.96 -24.26
N PHE A 461 -3.80 -6.78 -25.15
CA PHE A 461 -4.51 -8.00 -24.84
C PHE A 461 -3.54 -9.17 -24.88
N VAL A 462 -3.53 -9.95 -23.81
CA VAL A 462 -2.73 -11.16 -23.69
C VAL A 462 -3.71 -12.31 -23.59
N VAL A 463 -3.77 -13.13 -24.63
CA VAL A 463 -4.69 -14.27 -24.69
C VAL A 463 -3.93 -15.51 -24.25
N ALA A 464 -4.33 -16.07 -23.10
CA ALA A 464 -3.78 -17.31 -22.59
C ALA A 464 -4.56 -18.49 -23.19
N THR A 465 -3.87 -19.27 -24.03
CA THR A 465 -4.43 -20.44 -24.72
C THR A 465 -3.33 -21.37 -25.16
N ASP A 466 -3.60 -22.67 -25.14
CA ASP A 466 -2.77 -23.74 -25.67
C ASP A 466 -3.19 -24.16 -27.09
N LYS A 467 -4.38 -23.73 -27.56
CA LYS A 467 -5.00 -24.19 -28.80
C LYS A 467 -4.82 -23.29 -30.00
N TYR A 468 -4.59 -21.99 -29.79
CA TYR A 468 -4.62 -20.99 -30.86
C TYR A 468 -3.32 -20.20 -30.86
N CYS A 469 -2.76 -19.94 -32.05
CA CYS A 469 -1.63 -19.03 -32.17
C CYS A 469 -2.10 -17.59 -32.40
N LEU A 470 -1.18 -16.63 -32.29
CA LEU A 470 -1.50 -15.21 -32.49
C LEU A 470 -2.11 -14.91 -33.87
N LYS A 471 -1.66 -15.61 -34.92
CA LYS A 471 -2.18 -15.42 -36.28
C LYS A 471 -3.64 -15.85 -36.40
N ASP A 472 -4.00 -16.98 -35.77
CA ASP A 472 -5.37 -17.49 -35.77
C ASP A 472 -6.31 -16.47 -35.10
N ILE A 473 -5.92 -15.98 -33.91
CA ILE A 473 -6.72 -14.99 -33.18
C ILE A 473 -6.84 -13.68 -33.96
N GLN A 474 -5.77 -13.20 -34.58
CA GLN A 474 -5.81 -11.98 -35.39
C GLN A 474 -6.70 -12.13 -36.64
N PHE A 475 -6.65 -13.29 -37.29
CA PHE A 475 -7.49 -13.58 -38.45
C PHE A 475 -8.97 -13.65 -38.06
N GLU A 476 -9.30 -14.39 -37.01
CA GLU A 476 -10.67 -14.53 -36.51
C GLU A 476 -11.23 -13.22 -35.95
N LEU A 477 -10.40 -12.41 -35.28
CA LEU A 477 -10.80 -11.08 -34.83
C LEU A 477 -11.15 -10.17 -36.03
N LEU A 478 -10.33 -10.20 -37.07
CA LEU A 478 -10.59 -9.44 -38.29
C LEU A 478 -11.88 -9.90 -38.96
N ALA A 479 -12.09 -11.21 -39.08
CA ALA A 479 -13.32 -11.77 -39.64
C ALA A 479 -14.56 -11.35 -38.84
N THR A 480 -14.47 -11.42 -37.50
CA THR A 480 -15.54 -11.03 -36.58
C THR A 480 -15.88 -9.53 -36.73
N MET A 481 -14.86 -8.66 -36.75
CA MET A 481 -15.10 -7.22 -36.91
C MET A 481 -15.63 -6.84 -38.30
N MET A 482 -15.22 -7.57 -39.35
CA MET A 482 -15.75 -7.35 -40.70
C MET A 482 -17.21 -7.78 -40.83
N ALA A 483 -17.62 -8.83 -40.13
CA ALA A 483 -19.02 -9.25 -40.08
C ALA A 483 -19.92 -8.17 -39.44
N ASP A 484 -19.40 -7.44 -38.45
CA ASP A 484 -20.14 -6.37 -37.76
C ASP A 484 -20.07 -5.00 -38.47
N GLN A 485 -19.06 -4.74 -39.32
CA GLN A 485 -18.83 -3.45 -39.99
C GLN A 485 -18.81 -3.55 -41.52
N TRP A 486 -19.89 -4.08 -42.11
CA TRP A 486 -20.09 -4.43 -43.54
C TRP A 486 -19.65 -3.40 -44.61
N THR A 487 -19.29 -2.16 -44.26
CA THR A 487 -18.97 -1.07 -45.21
C THR A 487 -17.50 -0.64 -45.23
N GLN A 488 -16.63 -1.15 -44.35
CA GLN A 488 -15.22 -0.74 -44.29
C GLN A 488 -14.28 -1.70 -45.03
N SER A 489 -13.20 -1.17 -45.61
CA SER A 489 -12.15 -2.00 -46.22
C SER A 489 -11.36 -2.79 -45.17
N VAL A 490 -10.83 -3.96 -45.55
CA VAL A 490 -9.97 -4.80 -44.69
C VAL A 490 -8.82 -4.00 -44.08
N ALA A 491 -8.23 -3.10 -44.87
CA ALA A 491 -7.13 -2.24 -44.42
C ALA A 491 -7.57 -1.24 -43.34
N SER A 492 -8.80 -0.71 -43.43
CA SER A 492 -9.38 0.18 -42.41
C SER A 492 -9.62 -0.55 -41.09
N VAL A 493 -10.17 -1.77 -41.14
CA VAL A 493 -10.42 -2.58 -39.95
C VAL A 493 -9.11 -3.01 -39.28
N LYS A 494 -8.11 -3.45 -40.07
CA LYS A 494 -6.77 -3.76 -39.53
C LYS A 494 -6.12 -2.57 -38.85
N ARG A 495 -6.20 -1.38 -39.46
CA ARG A 495 -5.69 -0.14 -38.85
C ARG A 495 -6.42 0.17 -37.55
N THR A 496 -7.74 0.07 -37.55
CA THR A 496 -8.57 0.27 -36.37
C THR A 496 -8.18 -0.68 -35.23
N ILE A 497 -8.06 -1.98 -35.49
CA ILE A 497 -7.61 -2.95 -34.49
C ILE A 497 -6.24 -2.54 -33.94
N SER A 498 -5.29 -2.18 -34.81
CA SER A 498 -3.95 -1.77 -34.41
C SER A 498 -3.92 -0.47 -33.59
N ASP A 499 -4.81 0.48 -33.88
CA ASP A 499 -4.88 1.78 -33.21
C ASP A 499 -5.36 1.63 -31.75
N TYR A 500 -6.29 0.69 -31.49
CA TYR A 500 -6.90 0.51 -30.17
C TYR A 500 -6.39 -0.71 -29.40
N THR A 501 -5.73 -1.65 -30.08
CA THR A 501 -5.28 -2.90 -29.46
C THR A 501 -3.90 -3.34 -29.92
N GLU A 502 -3.25 -4.11 -29.07
CA GLU A 502 -2.14 -4.97 -29.43
C GLU A 502 -2.42 -6.35 -28.85
N LEU A 503 -2.18 -7.41 -29.61
CA LEU A 503 -2.46 -8.78 -29.20
C LEU A 503 -1.17 -9.55 -29.00
N SER A 504 -1.12 -10.34 -27.94
CA SER A 504 -0.12 -11.39 -27.73
C SER A 504 -0.79 -12.66 -27.23
N VAL A 505 -0.13 -13.79 -27.46
CA VAL A 505 -0.59 -15.10 -27.01
C VAL A 505 0.46 -15.71 -26.08
N ILE A 506 0.00 -16.30 -24.99
CA ILE A 506 0.84 -17.09 -24.09
C ILE A 506 0.27 -18.50 -23.94
N ASN A 507 1.14 -19.50 -24.00
CA ASN A 507 0.76 -20.88 -23.70
C ASN A 507 0.74 -21.05 -22.18
N GLY A 508 -0.33 -21.66 -21.65
CA GLY A 508 -0.58 -21.75 -20.21
C GLY A 508 0.64 -22.23 -19.42
N SER A 509 0.93 -21.53 -18.32
CA SER A 509 1.92 -21.79 -17.24
C SER A 509 3.27 -21.05 -17.22
N SER A 510 3.59 -20.14 -18.16
CA SER A 510 4.73 -19.22 -17.95
C SER A 510 4.43 -17.78 -18.38
N ALA A 511 4.54 -16.84 -17.44
CA ALA A 511 4.58 -15.42 -17.75
C ALA A 511 5.93 -15.14 -18.42
N SER A 512 5.93 -14.81 -19.72
CA SER A 512 7.16 -14.57 -20.45
C SER A 512 7.87 -13.32 -19.92
N PRO A 513 9.21 -13.32 -19.74
CA PRO A 513 9.98 -12.13 -19.41
C PRO A 513 9.72 -10.95 -20.36
N GLY A 514 9.34 -11.23 -21.61
CA GLY A 514 8.95 -10.23 -22.61
C GLY A 514 7.69 -9.44 -22.22
N LEU A 515 6.78 -10.01 -21.43
CA LEU A 515 5.58 -9.30 -20.94
C LEU A 515 5.94 -8.14 -20.00
N VAL A 516 6.96 -8.34 -19.15
CA VAL A 516 7.43 -7.32 -18.21
C VAL A 516 8.07 -6.15 -18.96
N VAL A 517 8.88 -6.42 -19.99
CA VAL A 517 9.47 -5.37 -20.83
C VAL A 517 8.39 -4.59 -21.58
N LYS A 518 7.37 -5.29 -22.11
CA LYS A 518 6.21 -4.63 -22.75
C LYS A 518 5.40 -3.78 -21.77
N LEU A 519 5.21 -4.24 -20.53
CA LEU A 519 4.56 -3.45 -19.47
C LEU A 519 5.29 -2.12 -19.24
N PHE A 520 6.62 -2.12 -19.20
CA PHE A 520 7.39 -0.87 -19.08
C PHE A 520 7.18 0.05 -20.28
N GLY A 521 7.15 -0.49 -21.50
CA GLY A 521 6.87 0.29 -22.71
C GLY A 521 5.48 0.94 -22.70
N LEU A 522 4.44 0.17 -22.38
CA LEU A 522 3.05 0.65 -22.29
C LEU A 522 2.88 1.69 -21.18
N ARG A 523 3.54 1.47 -20.04
CA ARG A 523 3.57 2.43 -18.93
C ARG A 523 4.20 3.75 -19.35
N ASN A 524 5.36 3.71 -20.03
CA ASN A 524 6.03 4.90 -20.53
C ASN A 524 5.15 5.66 -21.54
N HIS A 525 4.44 4.95 -22.40
CA HIS A 525 3.50 5.56 -23.35
C HIS A 525 2.36 6.28 -22.62
N ARG A 526 1.73 5.65 -21.62
CA ARG A 526 0.69 6.31 -20.82
C ARG A 526 1.22 7.48 -20.01
N GLN A 527 2.45 7.40 -19.52
CA GLN A 527 3.09 8.51 -18.84
C GLN A 527 3.30 9.70 -19.79
N ALA A 528 3.69 9.45 -21.04
CA ALA A 528 3.83 10.49 -22.06
C ALA A 528 2.48 11.14 -22.39
N GLU A 529 1.38 10.38 -22.37
CA GLU A 529 0.01 10.89 -22.57
C GLU A 529 -0.60 11.54 -21.32
N GLY A 530 0.09 11.54 -20.17
CA GLY A 530 -0.46 12.04 -18.91
C GLY A 530 -1.63 11.20 -18.38
N LEU A 531 -1.56 9.88 -18.57
CA LEU A 531 -2.58 8.89 -18.17
C LEU A 531 -2.01 7.85 -17.20
N HIS A 532 -0.89 8.19 -16.57
CA HIS A 532 -0.26 7.37 -15.54
C HIS A 532 -0.63 7.94 -14.16
N PHE A 533 -1.70 7.39 -13.59
CA PHE A 533 -2.31 7.87 -12.35
C PHE A 533 -1.56 7.41 -11.11
N THR A 534 -1.55 8.24 -10.08
CA THR A 534 -1.16 7.80 -8.73
C THR A 534 -2.25 6.88 -8.16
N GLY A 535 -1.93 6.11 -7.11
CA GLY A 535 -2.94 5.25 -6.46
C GLY A 535 -4.15 6.05 -5.94
N SER A 536 -3.92 7.28 -5.45
CA SER A 536 -4.99 8.21 -5.03
C SER A 536 -5.83 8.68 -6.21
N ASP A 537 -5.20 9.06 -7.32
CA ASP A 537 -5.91 9.52 -8.53
C ASP A 537 -6.76 8.38 -9.09
N THR A 538 -6.21 7.16 -9.18
CA THR A 538 -6.94 5.97 -9.65
C THR A 538 -8.17 5.71 -8.78
N LYS A 539 -8.06 5.82 -7.46
CA LYS A 539 -9.21 5.62 -6.55
C LYS A 539 -10.33 6.63 -6.81
N ILE A 540 -9.98 7.91 -6.94
CA ILE A 540 -10.96 8.99 -7.13
C ILE A 540 -11.60 8.88 -8.51
N LEU A 541 -10.78 8.75 -9.56
CA LEU A 541 -11.23 8.67 -10.94
C LEU A 541 -12.02 7.39 -11.23
N LEU A 542 -11.65 6.25 -10.64
CA LEU A 542 -12.40 5.01 -10.80
C LEU A 542 -13.79 5.13 -10.17
N ARG A 543 -13.90 5.74 -8.99
CA ARG A 543 -15.21 6.02 -8.37
C ARG A 543 -16.06 6.94 -9.23
N ALA A 544 -15.47 8.01 -9.75
CA ALA A 544 -16.15 8.92 -10.67
C ALA A 544 -16.59 8.22 -11.97
N ALA A 545 -15.75 7.33 -12.52
CA ALA A 545 -16.07 6.56 -13.71
C ALA A 545 -17.22 5.58 -13.47
N ILE A 546 -17.22 4.87 -12.34
CA ILE A 546 -18.33 3.98 -11.94
C ILE A 546 -19.62 4.80 -11.78
N ALA A 547 -19.57 5.90 -11.02
CA ALA A 547 -20.74 6.76 -10.80
C ALA A 547 -21.29 7.31 -12.13
N HIS A 548 -20.41 7.81 -13.01
CA HIS A 548 -20.79 8.30 -14.33
C HIS A 548 -21.42 7.21 -15.17
N TYR A 549 -20.78 6.04 -15.29
CA TYR A 549 -21.31 4.92 -16.06
C TYR A 549 -22.68 4.49 -15.56
N THR A 550 -22.89 4.47 -14.24
CA THR A 550 -24.17 4.06 -13.67
C THR A 550 -25.28 5.07 -13.92
N ALA A 551 -24.97 6.36 -13.95
CA ALA A 551 -25.93 7.41 -14.29
C ALA A 551 -26.16 7.51 -15.80
N LYS A 552 -25.12 7.30 -16.61
CA LYS A 552 -25.10 7.61 -18.04
C LYS A 552 -24.26 6.60 -18.84
N PRO A 553 -24.68 5.34 -18.96
CA PRO A 553 -23.85 4.28 -19.54
C PRO A 553 -23.61 4.40 -21.06
N MET A 554 -24.30 5.34 -21.72
CA MET A 554 -24.15 5.63 -23.15
C MET A 554 -23.27 6.86 -23.40
N GLU A 555 -22.92 7.63 -22.37
CA GLU A 555 -22.02 8.77 -22.49
C GLU A 555 -20.55 8.35 -22.23
N THR A 556 -19.61 9.03 -22.88
CA THR A 556 -18.19 8.78 -22.66
C THR A 556 -17.70 9.49 -21.41
N PHE A 557 -16.99 8.78 -20.54
CA PHE A 557 -16.39 9.37 -19.35
C PHE A 557 -15.20 10.29 -19.70
N ASN A 558 -15.30 11.57 -19.31
CA ASN A 558 -14.22 12.55 -19.51
C ASN A 558 -13.29 12.56 -18.29
N LEU A 559 -12.16 11.84 -18.38
CA LEU A 559 -11.14 11.74 -17.33
C LEU A 559 -10.61 13.11 -16.88
N VAL A 560 -10.37 14.03 -17.83
CA VAL A 560 -9.80 15.35 -17.53
C VAL A 560 -10.79 16.16 -16.69
N ALA A 561 -12.05 16.21 -17.10
CA ALA A 561 -13.09 16.91 -16.35
C ALA A 561 -13.31 16.27 -14.97
N ALA A 562 -13.35 14.94 -14.90
CA ALA A 562 -13.57 14.21 -13.65
C ALA A 562 -12.41 14.35 -12.65
N SER A 563 -11.20 14.68 -13.11
CA SER A 563 -10.06 14.96 -12.24
C SER A 563 -10.16 16.29 -11.49
N ARG A 564 -11.17 17.11 -11.81
CA ARG A 564 -11.32 18.49 -11.31
C ARG A 564 -12.68 18.76 -10.64
N PRO A 565 -13.14 17.92 -9.69
CA PRO A 565 -14.48 18.06 -9.11
C PRO A 565 -14.68 19.40 -8.39
N SER A 566 -13.63 19.94 -7.76
CA SER A 566 -13.68 21.21 -7.04
C SER A 566 -13.39 22.44 -7.92
N TRP A 567 -12.99 22.24 -9.18
CA TRP A 567 -12.59 23.29 -10.11
C TRP A 567 -13.12 23.02 -11.53
N PRO A 568 -14.46 22.92 -11.70
CA PRO A 568 -15.06 22.71 -13.01
C PRO A 568 -14.81 23.92 -13.93
N VAL A 569 -14.91 23.69 -15.23
CA VAL A 569 -14.94 24.79 -16.20
C VAL A 569 -16.30 25.49 -16.10
N PRO A 570 -16.34 26.83 -15.91
CA PRO A 570 -17.60 27.56 -15.88
C PRO A 570 -18.40 27.36 -17.17
N GLU A 571 -19.71 27.11 -17.06
CA GLU A 571 -20.56 26.89 -18.24
C GLU A 571 -20.58 28.12 -19.17
N GLU A 572 -20.52 29.31 -18.57
CA GLU A 572 -20.53 30.62 -19.23
C GLU A 572 -19.17 31.06 -19.81
N LEU A 573 -18.13 30.22 -19.72
CA LEU A 573 -16.79 30.56 -20.22
C LEU A 573 -16.81 31.06 -21.68
N GLY A 574 -17.62 30.42 -22.54
CA GLY A 574 -17.76 30.83 -23.94
C GLY A 574 -18.36 32.23 -24.10
N HIS A 575 -19.30 32.60 -23.23
CA HIS A 575 -19.93 33.92 -23.22
C HIS A 575 -18.94 35.00 -22.79
N HIS A 576 -18.22 34.80 -21.68
CA HIS A 576 -17.21 35.75 -21.20
C HIS A 576 -16.05 35.96 -22.18
N ILE A 577 -15.59 34.90 -22.85
CA ILE A 577 -14.59 35.03 -23.91
C ILE A 577 -15.16 35.89 -25.05
N GLY A 578 -16.44 35.77 -25.34
CA GLY A 578 -17.12 36.58 -26.34
C GLY A 578 -17.25 38.05 -25.96
N GLU A 579 -17.66 38.35 -24.73
CA GLU A 579 -17.70 39.72 -24.20
C GLU A 579 -16.31 40.36 -24.22
N PHE A 580 -15.29 39.61 -23.80
CA PHE A 580 -13.89 40.05 -23.85
C PHE A 580 -13.47 40.40 -25.28
N LEU A 581 -13.71 39.51 -26.24
CA LEU A 581 -13.37 39.76 -27.64
C LEU A 581 -14.17 40.92 -28.27
N ALA A 582 -15.43 41.12 -27.86
CA ALA A 582 -16.26 42.24 -28.32
C ALA A 582 -15.82 43.59 -27.73
N ALA A 583 -15.26 43.58 -26.52
CA ALA A 583 -14.72 44.76 -25.85
C ALA A 583 -13.30 45.13 -26.33
N CYS A 584 -12.59 44.21 -26.99
CA CYS A 584 -11.27 44.48 -27.55
C CYS A 584 -11.35 45.35 -28.81
N PRO A 585 -10.47 46.36 -28.97
CA PRO A 585 -10.43 47.18 -30.16
C PRO A 585 -10.01 46.35 -31.40
N PRO A 586 -10.48 46.68 -32.62
CA PRO A 586 -10.20 45.93 -33.85
C PRO A 586 -8.74 46.03 -34.37
N GLU A 587 -7.84 46.69 -33.64
CA GLU A 587 -6.43 46.98 -33.98
C GLU A 587 -5.45 45.98 -33.33
N PRO A 588 -4.15 45.90 -33.73
CA PRO A 588 -3.46 44.67 -34.14
C PRO A 588 -2.94 43.79 -32.99
N VAL A 589 -3.52 43.85 -31.80
CA VAL A 589 -3.10 43.01 -30.68
C VAL A 589 -3.67 41.61 -30.85
N ASP A 590 -2.79 40.61 -30.96
CA ASP A 590 -3.22 39.22 -30.92
C ASP A 590 -3.75 38.90 -29.51
N HIS A 591 -5.07 38.79 -29.38
CA HIS A 591 -5.75 38.51 -28.12
C HIS A 591 -5.75 37.02 -27.75
N TYR A 592 -5.38 36.11 -28.67
CA TYR A 592 -5.42 34.67 -28.41
C TYR A 592 -4.45 34.20 -27.32
N PRO A 593 -3.21 34.73 -27.21
CA PRO A 593 -2.30 34.44 -26.09
C PRO A 593 -2.87 34.83 -24.73
N ILE A 594 -3.63 35.92 -24.63
CA ILE A 594 -4.25 36.36 -23.37
C ILE A 594 -5.29 35.33 -22.93
N ILE A 595 -6.22 34.97 -23.83
CA ILE A 595 -7.23 33.93 -23.58
C ILE A 595 -6.54 32.61 -23.21
N ALA A 596 -5.55 32.20 -24.01
CA ALA A 596 -4.79 30.98 -23.78
C ALA A 596 -4.10 30.97 -22.40
N SER A 597 -3.50 32.07 -21.97
CA SER A 597 -2.85 32.16 -20.65
C SER A 597 -3.84 31.96 -19.50
N ALA A 598 -5.03 32.57 -19.58
CA ALA A 598 -6.09 32.38 -18.60
C ALA A 598 -6.58 30.92 -18.57
N LEU A 599 -6.72 30.30 -19.75
CA LEU A 599 -7.07 28.88 -19.87
C LEU A 599 -5.96 27.98 -19.29
N VAL A 600 -4.67 28.30 -19.47
CA VAL A 600 -3.54 27.54 -18.87
C VAL A 600 -3.58 27.61 -17.35
N MET A 601 -3.80 28.81 -16.79
CA MET A 601 -3.92 28.98 -15.33
C MET A 601 -5.11 28.21 -14.75
N ASN A 602 -6.23 28.18 -15.48
CA ASN A 602 -7.38 27.36 -15.10
C ASN A 602 -7.08 25.85 -15.26
N ALA A 603 -6.35 25.46 -16.31
CA ALA A 603 -6.06 24.07 -16.66
C ALA A 603 -5.19 23.36 -15.61
N PHE A 604 -4.17 24.06 -15.09
CA PHE A 604 -3.07 23.47 -14.33
C PHE A 604 -2.96 24.06 -12.92
N HIS A 605 -4.03 23.96 -12.14
CA HIS A 605 -4.01 24.33 -10.73
C HIS A 605 -3.10 23.38 -9.91
N PRO A 606 -2.35 23.87 -8.90
CA PRO A 606 -1.58 23.02 -7.99
C PRO A 606 -2.45 21.90 -7.38
N GLY A 607 -1.94 20.67 -7.40
CA GLY A 607 -2.60 19.49 -6.84
C GLY A 607 -3.48 18.70 -7.82
N LEU A 608 -3.67 19.18 -9.05
CA LEU A 608 -4.39 18.43 -10.09
C LEU A 608 -3.48 17.46 -10.86
N HIS A 609 -4.08 16.39 -11.40
CA HIS A 609 -3.38 15.47 -12.30
C HIS A 609 -3.05 16.18 -13.62
N SER A 610 -1.81 16.05 -14.09
CA SER A 610 -1.36 16.66 -15.34
C SER A 610 -1.60 15.72 -16.51
N PHE A 611 -2.53 16.09 -17.40
CA PHE A 611 -2.79 15.40 -18.65
C PHE A 611 -1.98 16.01 -19.81
N ALA A 612 -1.91 15.31 -20.95
CA ALA A 612 -1.37 15.89 -22.17
C ALA A 612 -2.07 17.22 -22.53
N LEU A 613 -1.31 18.21 -23.00
CA LEU A 613 -1.80 19.58 -23.23
C LEU A 613 -2.96 19.62 -24.23
N ASN A 614 -2.81 18.90 -25.35
CA ASN A 614 -3.86 18.80 -26.38
C ASN A 614 -5.12 18.15 -25.84
N LEU A 615 -4.97 17.04 -25.11
CA LEU A 615 -6.10 16.35 -24.48
C LEU A 615 -6.82 17.27 -23.48
N THR A 616 -6.06 18.00 -22.66
CA THR A 616 -6.61 18.94 -21.67
C THR A 616 -7.44 20.01 -22.36
N PHE A 617 -6.89 20.63 -23.41
CA PHE A 617 -7.58 21.68 -24.16
C PHE A 617 -8.84 21.15 -24.87
N GLU A 618 -8.72 19.99 -25.52
CA GLU A 618 -9.85 19.34 -26.21
C GLU A 618 -10.98 18.99 -25.24
N SER A 619 -10.64 18.41 -24.10
CA SER A 619 -11.60 17.95 -23.10
C SER A 619 -12.29 19.08 -22.35
N LEU A 620 -11.62 20.22 -22.15
CA LEU A 620 -12.12 21.30 -21.29
C LEU A 620 -12.66 22.51 -22.06
N TYR A 621 -12.06 22.91 -23.18
CA TYR A 621 -12.30 24.26 -23.73
C TYR A 621 -12.87 24.27 -25.14
N VAL A 622 -12.69 23.20 -25.94
CA VAL A 622 -13.15 23.18 -27.34
C VAL A 622 -14.66 23.40 -27.45
N LYS A 623 -15.47 22.78 -26.59
CA LYS A 623 -16.94 22.96 -26.59
C LYS A 623 -17.33 24.44 -26.36
N HIS A 624 -16.69 25.10 -25.39
CA HIS A 624 -17.00 26.49 -25.04
C HIS A 624 -16.56 27.47 -26.15
N LEU A 625 -15.40 27.23 -26.77
CA LEU A 625 -14.92 28.04 -27.89
C LEU A 625 -15.72 27.82 -29.18
N ALA A 626 -16.24 26.60 -29.40
CA ALA A 626 -17.07 26.28 -30.55
C ALA A 626 -18.46 26.93 -30.46
N ALA A 627 -19.05 27.01 -29.28
CA ALA A 627 -20.32 27.70 -29.06
C ALA A 627 -20.23 29.19 -29.45
N PHE A 628 -19.11 29.85 -29.11
CA PHE A 628 -18.86 31.23 -29.50
C PHE A 628 -18.64 31.40 -31.02
N LYS A 629 -17.95 30.45 -31.67
CA LYS A 629 -17.74 30.50 -33.14
C LYS A 629 -19.05 30.63 -33.92
N GLN A 630 -20.12 30.02 -33.44
CA GLN A 630 -21.45 30.12 -34.06
C GLN A 630 -22.09 31.50 -33.88
N GLN A 631 -21.71 32.27 -32.86
CA GLN A 631 -22.28 33.58 -32.54
C GLN A 631 -21.50 34.75 -33.17
N ALA A 632 -20.17 34.65 -33.32
CA ALA A 632 -19.32 35.81 -33.66
C ALA A 632 -18.54 35.70 -34.99
N GLY A 633 -18.68 34.61 -35.75
CA GLY A 633 -18.07 34.50 -37.09
C GLY A 633 -16.54 34.41 -37.14
N CYS A 634 -15.84 34.35 -35.99
CA CYS A 634 -14.37 34.27 -35.93
C CYS A 634 -13.85 32.91 -36.43
N LYS A 635 -13.49 32.81 -37.71
CA LYS A 635 -12.87 31.60 -38.29
C LYS A 635 -11.47 31.37 -37.68
N GLY A 636 -11.21 30.14 -37.24
CA GLY A 636 -9.89 29.72 -36.73
C GLY A 636 -9.60 30.05 -35.26
N LEU A 637 -10.54 30.64 -34.52
CA LEU A 637 -10.36 30.99 -33.10
C LEU A 637 -9.86 29.80 -32.27
N THR A 638 -10.56 28.66 -32.34
CA THR A 638 -10.24 27.49 -31.53
C THR A 638 -8.84 26.96 -31.81
N ASP A 639 -8.39 26.96 -33.07
CA ASP A 639 -7.08 26.43 -33.44
C ASP A 639 -5.95 27.40 -33.03
N ARG A 640 -6.18 28.71 -33.16
CA ARG A 640 -5.22 29.74 -32.71
C ARG A 640 -5.07 29.75 -31.19
N VAL A 641 -6.19 29.73 -30.45
CA VAL A 641 -6.17 29.63 -28.98
C VAL A 641 -5.56 28.31 -28.53
N ARG A 642 -5.81 27.19 -29.24
CA ARG A 642 -5.17 25.90 -28.95
C ARG A 642 -3.65 25.99 -29.12
N SER A 643 -3.17 26.56 -30.23
CA SER A 643 -1.73 26.71 -30.46
C SER A 643 -1.08 27.54 -29.35
N ALA A 644 -1.66 28.71 -29.06
CA ALA A 644 -1.17 29.57 -27.99
C ALA A 644 -1.23 28.90 -26.61
N PHE A 645 -2.28 28.13 -26.31
CA PHE A 645 -2.41 27.38 -25.06
C PHE A 645 -1.29 26.35 -24.91
N VAL A 646 -1.02 25.57 -25.96
CA VAL A 646 0.05 24.55 -25.95
C VAL A 646 1.41 25.20 -25.78
N ASP A 647 1.66 26.30 -26.49
CA ASP A 647 2.95 26.99 -26.43
C ASP A 647 3.17 27.62 -25.05
N ILE A 648 2.20 28.37 -24.53
CA ILE A 648 2.27 28.98 -23.19
C ILE A 648 2.44 27.88 -22.13
N ALA A 649 1.62 26.83 -22.17
CA ALA A 649 1.69 25.74 -21.20
C ALA A 649 3.06 25.05 -21.16
N LYS A 650 3.73 24.86 -22.30
CA LYS A 650 5.11 24.31 -22.34
C LYS A 650 6.10 25.18 -21.57
N TYR A 651 5.98 26.51 -21.65
CA TYR A 651 6.87 27.44 -20.95
C TYR A 651 6.50 27.63 -19.48
N THR A 652 5.20 27.69 -19.15
CA THR A 652 4.73 27.94 -17.79
C THR A 652 4.83 26.71 -16.90
N ILE A 653 4.65 25.51 -17.45
CA ILE A 653 4.66 24.24 -16.71
C ILE A 653 6.04 23.57 -16.79
N GLY A 654 6.90 24.02 -17.71
CA GLY A 654 8.24 23.50 -17.96
C GLY A 654 8.25 22.12 -18.67
N PRO A 655 9.43 21.65 -19.14
CA PRO A 655 9.57 20.31 -19.69
C PRO A 655 9.42 19.29 -18.55
N ALA A 656 8.19 18.81 -18.39
CA ALA A 656 7.75 17.92 -17.35
C ALA A 656 7.95 18.49 -15.92
N VAL A 657 6.84 18.98 -15.34
CA VAL A 657 6.45 18.42 -14.04
C VAL A 657 6.46 16.91 -14.23
N LYS A 658 7.62 16.28 -13.97
CA LYS A 658 7.70 14.85 -13.73
C LYS A 658 6.56 14.57 -12.76
N PRO A 659 5.54 13.76 -13.12
CA PRO A 659 4.54 13.35 -12.14
C PRO A 659 5.35 12.78 -10.99
N ARG A 660 5.31 13.44 -9.82
CA ARG A 660 6.20 13.23 -8.66
C ARG A 660 6.90 11.88 -8.77
N ILE A 661 8.11 11.87 -9.34
CA ILE A 661 8.91 10.65 -9.31
C ILE A 661 9.39 10.60 -7.87
N THR A 662 8.61 9.92 -7.03
CA THR A 662 9.12 9.26 -5.83
C THR A 662 10.10 8.19 -6.33
N THR A 663 11.36 8.61 -6.55
CA THR A 663 12.52 7.71 -6.57
C THR A 663 12.80 7.25 -5.17
#